data_AF-B7FQ80-F1
#
_entry.id   AF-B7FQ80-F1
#
_cell.length_a   1.000
_cell.length_b   1.000
_cell.length_c   1.000
_cell.angle_alpha   90.00
_cell.angle_beta   90.00
_cell.angle_gamma   90.00
#
_symmetry.space_group_name_H-M   'P 1'
#
loop_
_entity.id
_entity.type
_entity.pdbx_description
1 polymer ?
#
loop_
_entity_poly.entity_id
_entity_poly.type
_entity_poly.pdbx_seq_one_letter_code
_entity_poly.pdbx_strand_id
1 'polypeptide(L)'
;MRIGKPLRKSRAWKKVGVNGTPKYVSPESVVGRINSDIISSVLAPKIAALASASLERYAGELLVYEDIMKKVNSNESIDGLLESDSSIIIQDGIPQQPQRPVFHSQFSVDEAASIFSETSEHFFAKAGKWKAHANAAKFERILDEKYGILRPFITNHPEIEHFIRGVQRKYAMGYFSPFRQGDPPIPRSTAVIILFMMQRGQMRWEIMLLTTLFFLIGLQPWALVAVVGVLQGLLMRRKAKPLGKMKRFIPAVESYYTDAKTDTEKHELLLHPVGEPLPSKEEIDASLFDALILGSGPASLYIASLLSRAGRKVLVLSSRNDASGCLSIKHAEYSNVPFDVEASNVAKISRQQQILAPALCTETDTQGGVRFAQIGSNEDAHAFEILSIPGMGTDSYDEELPFILNADGGTAGLIDDAAKYLNDGWPDAEGGNGNSVTGAYAAACEAINSTANEFYISKILSEKVNSLRSSPTYQDSGIRYAQSFLNKTFTINPHTRSLMAGIGMKGENIRPGATSMAAHVTNISAALSGEGMHYPIGGPRALCRALANVVLRSGGRVLTSVDVAELIFGEPREQASKGKQKEGDNDGPPPPRCVGVKLSDGREIKFASDRFDEKNGSCLPAVISMEGFIWTFINMLPDDIRMKYKVPRGLPALSSRRPVFKVLFALKGSADQLNVTGADYYRLPNAAVARDEFDQSSGQIKHGEIGWSDSDTGDNGDAYADGGKNLMDVINQDPGSISDEHIVNSSRKRARKTKFEAGSSWLHVSFPSAKDPSFEERHGKTTTCVVTIEADDDFVTYFDTKPKIYVIKNASATKGDLDRLLERVKKDVYHIFPQLRDKVDHCEICGPFQKGLSHNPERFAAKGIRADTPYPGLFVGGSDLTVGESFSGDIVGAWLAANAVEQYGPLDHLFLQKNITTDIEQFLEEPGWVDEEDVAIPYKSADAKKDKDV
;
A
#
# COMPACT_ATOMS: atom_id res chain seq x y z
N MET A 1 45.70 -6.36 33.65
CA MET A 1 46.41 -7.60 34.05
C MET A 1 46.27 -8.59 32.90
N ARG A 2 47.25 -9.22 32.24
CA ARG A 2 48.71 -9.48 32.41
C ARG A 2 49.40 -9.36 31.01
N ILE A 3 50.53 -8.65 30.86
CA ILE A 3 51.92 -9.16 30.61
C ILE A 3 51.99 -10.17 29.44
N GLY A 4 52.62 -10.02 28.27
CA GLY A 4 53.80 -9.26 27.81
C GLY A 4 54.91 -10.25 27.35
N LYS A 5 55.34 -10.25 26.06
CA LYS A 5 56.67 -10.75 25.59
C LYS A 5 56.95 -10.44 24.08
N PRO A 6 58.23 -10.33 23.64
CA PRO A 6 58.64 -9.48 22.50
C PRO A 6 59.30 -10.20 21.29
N LEU A 7 59.62 -9.38 20.26
CA LEU A 7 60.18 -9.61 18.91
C LEU A 7 61.53 -10.35 18.80
N ARG A 8 61.77 -11.05 17.67
CA ARG A 8 63.12 -11.26 17.11
C ARG A 8 63.17 -11.49 15.59
N LYS A 9 64.13 -10.83 14.93
CA LYS A 9 64.51 -10.91 13.51
C LYS A 9 65.58 -11.99 13.24
N SER A 10 65.46 -12.64 12.07
CA SER A 10 66.46 -13.06 11.06
C SER A 10 67.85 -13.59 11.48
N ARG A 11 68.23 -14.75 10.91
CA ARG A 11 69.47 -14.88 10.09
C ARG A 11 69.53 -16.18 9.27
N ALA A 12 69.71 -15.97 7.96
CA ALA A 12 70.47 -16.68 6.92
C ALA A 12 70.65 -18.22 6.93
N TRP A 13 70.42 -18.83 5.76
CA TRP A 13 71.00 -20.11 5.35
C TRP A 13 71.85 -19.95 4.07
N LYS A 14 73.00 -20.63 4.08
CA LYS A 14 74.04 -20.74 3.04
C LYS A 14 73.88 -22.09 2.33
N LYS A 15 74.27 -22.14 1.05
CA LYS A 15 74.15 -23.27 0.09
C LYS A 15 74.82 -24.58 0.54
N VAL A 16 74.21 -25.72 0.19
CA VAL A 16 74.82 -27.06 0.18
C VAL A 16 74.52 -27.78 -1.15
N GLY A 17 75.62 -28.16 -1.82
CA GLY A 17 75.93 -29.43 -2.52
C GLY A 17 74.90 -30.23 -3.31
N VAL A 18 75.24 -30.46 -4.57
CA VAL A 18 74.61 -31.31 -5.59
C VAL A 18 74.84 -32.81 -5.26
N ASN A 19 73.83 -33.66 -5.46
CA ASN A 19 73.79 -35.15 -5.38
C ASN A 19 73.22 -35.80 -4.11
N GLY A 20 71.91 -35.64 -3.89
CA GLY A 20 71.10 -36.57 -3.08
C GLY A 20 69.60 -36.38 -3.36
N THR A 21 68.84 -37.45 -3.58
CA THR A 21 67.38 -37.41 -3.70
C THR A 21 66.75 -37.25 -2.30
N PRO A 22 65.89 -36.23 -2.05
CA PRO A 22 65.29 -36.05 -0.73
C PRO A 22 64.14 -37.06 -0.49
N LYS A 23 64.33 -37.91 0.52
CA LYS A 23 63.27 -38.63 1.23
C LYS A 23 62.40 -37.64 2.01
N TYR A 24 61.08 -37.82 1.94
CA TYR A 24 60.03 -37.19 2.76
C TYR A 24 60.12 -35.66 2.94
N VAL A 25 59.24 -34.94 2.25
CA VAL A 25 59.00 -33.51 2.47
C VAL A 25 57.70 -33.36 3.28
N SER A 26 57.71 -32.48 4.29
CA SER A 26 56.63 -32.37 5.29
C SER A 26 55.28 -31.93 4.67
N PRO A 27 54.13 -32.16 5.35
CA PRO A 27 52.80 -31.80 4.83
C PRO A 27 52.54 -30.29 4.64
N GLU A 28 53.52 -29.43 4.88
CA GLU A 28 53.41 -27.97 4.73
C GLU A 28 54.41 -27.37 3.71
N SER A 29 55.01 -28.19 2.83
CA SER A 29 55.86 -27.65 1.75
C SER A 29 55.06 -27.32 0.49
N VAL A 30 55.12 -26.05 0.08
CA VAL A 30 54.52 -25.51 -1.15
C VAL A 30 55.10 -26.19 -2.40
N VAL A 31 54.30 -27.02 -3.08
CA VAL A 31 54.64 -27.61 -4.39
C VAL A 31 53.84 -26.93 -5.49
N GLY A 32 54.58 -26.30 -6.40
CA GLY A 32 54.09 -25.65 -7.63
C GLY A 32 55.19 -24.93 -8.43
N ARG A 33 56.47 -25.29 -8.28
CA ARG A 33 57.56 -24.77 -9.13
C ARG A 33 58.48 -25.92 -9.54
N ILE A 34 58.53 -26.20 -10.84
CA ILE A 34 59.48 -27.13 -11.45
C ILE A 34 60.86 -26.44 -11.47
N ASN A 35 61.91 -27.13 -11.03
CA ASN A 35 63.29 -26.62 -10.99
C ASN A 35 63.81 -26.39 -12.43
N SER A 36 64.56 -25.30 -12.68
CA SER A 36 65.18 -25.02 -14.00
C SER A 36 66.08 -26.16 -14.46
N ASP A 37 66.71 -26.85 -13.51
CA ASP A 37 67.56 -28.00 -13.82
C ASP A 37 66.74 -29.16 -14.42
N ILE A 38 65.45 -29.30 -14.08
CA ILE A 38 64.57 -30.34 -14.67
C ILE A 38 64.18 -29.97 -16.11
N ILE A 39 63.99 -28.67 -16.39
CA ILE A 39 63.66 -28.18 -17.73
C ILE A 39 64.85 -28.40 -18.68
N SER A 40 66.06 -28.04 -18.23
CA SER A 40 67.28 -28.13 -19.05
C SER A 40 67.85 -29.55 -19.16
N SER A 41 67.84 -30.35 -18.09
CA SER A 41 68.48 -31.68 -18.09
C SER A 41 67.55 -32.84 -18.46
N VAL A 42 66.22 -32.68 -18.35
CA VAL A 42 65.26 -33.78 -18.56
C VAL A 42 64.25 -33.50 -19.67
N LEU A 43 63.64 -32.31 -19.70
CA LEU A 43 62.57 -31.99 -20.67
C LEU A 43 63.12 -31.58 -22.04
N ALA A 44 64.12 -30.70 -22.09
CA ALA A 44 64.68 -30.24 -23.36
C ALA A 44 65.26 -31.37 -24.25
N PRO A 45 66.05 -32.34 -23.71
CA PRO A 45 66.57 -33.45 -24.53
C PRO A 45 65.47 -34.39 -25.02
N LYS A 46 64.42 -34.62 -24.21
CA LYS A 46 63.28 -35.47 -24.59
C LYS A 46 62.42 -34.83 -25.68
N ILE A 47 62.19 -33.52 -25.60
CA ILE A 47 61.41 -32.79 -26.61
C ILE A 47 62.19 -32.72 -27.92
N ALA A 48 63.50 -32.48 -27.87
CA ALA A 48 64.36 -32.52 -29.06
C ALA A 48 64.36 -33.91 -29.72
N ALA A 49 64.49 -34.99 -28.94
CA ALA A 49 64.45 -36.36 -29.45
C ALA A 49 63.10 -36.71 -30.09
N LEU A 50 61.98 -36.31 -29.47
CA LEU A 50 60.64 -36.51 -30.03
C LEU A 50 60.40 -35.66 -31.29
N ALA A 51 60.94 -34.45 -31.35
CA ALA A 51 60.87 -33.58 -32.52
C ALA A 51 61.66 -34.14 -33.70
N SER A 52 62.90 -34.63 -33.47
CA SER A 52 63.70 -35.30 -34.50
C SER A 52 63.03 -36.58 -35.00
N ALA A 53 62.50 -37.43 -34.11
CA ALA A 53 61.78 -38.63 -34.50
C ALA A 53 60.51 -38.32 -35.32
N SER A 54 59.79 -37.24 -34.99
CA SER A 54 58.64 -36.78 -35.77
C SER A 54 59.04 -36.27 -37.15
N LEU A 55 60.21 -35.63 -37.29
CA LEU A 55 60.72 -35.15 -38.57
C LEU A 55 61.14 -36.31 -39.48
N GLU A 56 61.86 -37.29 -38.93
CA GLU A 56 62.27 -38.51 -39.64
C GLU A 56 61.06 -39.31 -40.11
N ARG A 57 60.05 -39.47 -39.25
CA ARG A 57 58.79 -40.12 -39.60
C ARG A 57 58.10 -39.41 -40.76
N TYR A 58 57.96 -38.09 -40.70
CA TYR A 58 57.35 -37.32 -41.78
C TYR A 58 58.13 -37.42 -43.09
N ALA A 59 59.47 -37.37 -43.04
CA ALA A 59 60.31 -37.54 -44.23
C ALA A 59 60.12 -38.93 -44.86
N GLY A 60 60.03 -39.98 -44.03
CA GLY A 60 59.73 -41.34 -44.49
C GLY A 60 58.34 -41.44 -45.14
N GLU A 61 57.31 -40.90 -44.49
CA GLU A 61 55.95 -40.88 -45.04
C GLU A 61 55.87 -40.10 -46.36
N LEU A 62 56.65 -39.02 -46.52
CA LEU A 62 56.64 -38.21 -47.73
C LEU A 62 57.32 -38.91 -48.91
N LEU A 63 58.39 -39.68 -48.68
CA LEU A 63 59.03 -40.49 -49.73
C LEU A 63 58.10 -41.60 -50.24
N VAL A 64 57.39 -42.28 -49.32
CA VAL A 64 56.40 -43.29 -49.70
C VAL A 64 55.25 -42.66 -50.49
N TYR A 65 54.80 -41.46 -50.08
CA TYR A 65 53.79 -40.71 -50.82
C TYR A 65 54.24 -40.36 -52.25
N GLU A 66 55.48 -39.89 -52.42
CA GLU A 66 56.03 -39.58 -53.74
C GLU A 66 56.14 -40.82 -54.63
N ASP A 67 56.57 -41.97 -54.10
CA ASP A 67 56.63 -43.23 -54.85
C ASP A 67 55.23 -43.74 -55.26
N ILE A 68 54.25 -43.64 -54.38
CA ILE A 68 52.84 -43.96 -54.68
C ILE A 68 52.34 -43.05 -55.81
N MET A 69 52.55 -41.73 -55.69
CA MET A 69 52.13 -40.77 -56.72
C MET A 69 52.83 -41.00 -58.05
N LYS A 70 54.09 -41.45 -58.04
CA LYS A 70 54.84 -41.78 -59.25
C LYS A 70 54.24 -42.99 -59.97
N LYS A 71 53.88 -44.05 -59.24
CA LYS A 71 53.22 -45.24 -59.80
C LYS A 71 51.79 -44.97 -60.28
N VAL A 72 51.04 -44.15 -59.55
CA VAL A 72 49.71 -43.65 -59.96
C VAL A 72 49.83 -42.92 -61.30
N ASN A 73 50.80 -42.00 -61.43
CA ASN A 73 51.00 -41.24 -62.66
C ASN A 73 51.48 -42.10 -63.84
N SER A 74 52.14 -43.23 -63.60
CA SER A 74 52.54 -44.18 -64.64
C SER A 74 51.52 -45.29 -64.90
N ASN A 75 50.32 -45.23 -64.30
CA ASN A 75 49.25 -46.24 -64.40
C ASN A 75 49.71 -47.68 -64.07
N GLU A 76 50.63 -47.83 -63.10
CA GLU A 76 51.03 -49.13 -62.56
C GLU A 76 50.25 -49.46 -61.29
N SER A 77 50.00 -50.75 -61.02
CA SER A 77 49.29 -51.19 -59.81
C SER A 77 50.09 -50.84 -58.55
N ILE A 78 49.37 -50.27 -57.58
CA ILE A 78 49.89 -49.76 -56.31
C ILE A 78 49.69 -50.76 -55.16
N ASP A 79 49.04 -51.91 -55.42
CA ASP A 79 48.57 -52.85 -54.39
C ASP A 79 49.70 -53.41 -53.52
N GLY A 80 50.93 -53.51 -54.04
CA GLY A 80 52.09 -53.97 -53.28
C GLY A 80 52.79 -52.93 -52.40
N LEU A 81 52.42 -51.64 -52.46
CA LEU A 81 53.02 -50.56 -51.63
C LEU A 81 52.18 -50.20 -50.40
N LEU A 82 50.93 -50.64 -50.35
CA LEU A 82 50.01 -50.37 -49.24
C LEU A 82 50.13 -51.38 -48.08
N GLU A 83 50.87 -52.48 -48.28
CA GLU A 83 51.06 -53.53 -47.26
C GLU A 83 52.29 -53.32 -46.35
N SER A 84 53.08 -52.26 -46.56
CA SER A 84 54.18 -51.89 -45.66
C SER A 84 53.87 -50.59 -44.90
N ASP A 85 53.39 -50.73 -43.65
CA ASP A 85 53.39 -49.78 -42.52
C ASP A 85 53.40 -48.26 -42.85
N SER A 86 52.59 -47.83 -43.83
CA SER A 86 52.50 -46.43 -44.26
C SER A 86 51.19 -45.82 -43.75
N SER A 87 51.32 -44.78 -42.94
CA SER A 87 50.27 -43.94 -42.34
C SER A 87 49.60 -42.99 -43.35
N ILE A 88 49.70 -43.28 -44.64
CA ILE A 88 49.15 -42.45 -45.72
C ILE A 88 47.69 -42.84 -45.94
N ILE A 89 46.80 -41.89 -45.69
CA ILE A 89 45.35 -42.09 -45.79
C ILE A 89 44.93 -41.94 -47.26
N ILE A 90 44.29 -42.97 -47.83
CA ILE A 90 43.64 -42.88 -49.15
C ILE A 90 42.16 -42.55 -48.93
N GLN A 91 41.72 -41.42 -49.48
CA GLN A 91 40.33 -40.96 -49.40
C GLN A 91 39.81 -40.74 -50.81
N ASP A 92 38.70 -41.40 -51.16
CA ASP A 92 38.09 -41.39 -52.50
C ASP A 92 39.04 -41.78 -53.65
N GLY A 93 39.92 -42.76 -53.39
CA GLY A 93 40.87 -43.29 -54.38
C GLY A 93 42.09 -42.40 -54.65
N ILE A 94 42.23 -41.28 -53.93
CA ILE A 94 43.36 -40.36 -54.08
C ILE A 94 44.22 -40.43 -52.80
N PRO A 95 45.53 -40.75 -52.91
CA PRO A 95 46.44 -40.67 -51.78
C PRO A 95 46.54 -39.23 -51.26
N GLN A 96 46.33 -39.03 -49.96
CA GLN A 96 46.50 -37.72 -49.31
C GLN A 96 47.97 -37.52 -48.89
N GLN A 97 48.52 -36.33 -49.11
CA GLN A 97 49.88 -36.02 -48.68
C GLN A 97 49.97 -36.04 -47.14
N PRO A 98 51.00 -36.65 -46.54
CA PRO A 98 51.17 -36.64 -45.09
C PRO A 98 51.23 -35.22 -44.53
N GLN A 99 50.74 -35.04 -43.30
CA GLN A 99 50.68 -33.73 -42.66
C GLN A 99 52.05 -33.32 -42.10
N ARG A 100 52.46 -32.08 -42.40
CA ARG A 100 53.74 -31.52 -41.94
C ARG A 100 53.81 -31.48 -40.41
N PRO A 101 54.90 -31.97 -39.78
CA PRO A 101 55.10 -31.87 -38.35
C PRO A 101 55.35 -30.41 -37.93
N VAL A 102 55.08 -30.15 -36.65
CA VAL A 102 55.15 -28.80 -36.04
C VAL A 102 56.56 -28.21 -36.10
N PHE A 103 57.59 -29.04 -35.97
CA PHE A 103 58.97 -28.65 -36.23
C PHE A 103 59.33 -29.11 -37.64
N HIS A 104 59.82 -28.21 -38.50
CA HIS A 104 60.00 -28.47 -39.93
C HIS A 104 61.47 -28.43 -40.38
N SER A 105 62.41 -28.18 -39.47
CA SER A 105 63.85 -28.22 -39.74
C SER A 105 64.64 -28.39 -38.43
N GLN A 106 65.87 -28.89 -38.52
CA GLN A 106 66.76 -28.97 -37.35
C GLN A 106 66.99 -27.59 -36.71
N PHE A 107 67.03 -26.53 -37.52
CA PHE A 107 67.09 -25.15 -37.05
C PHE A 107 65.92 -24.78 -36.12
N SER A 108 64.71 -25.26 -36.42
CA SER A 108 63.51 -24.96 -35.61
C SER A 108 63.53 -25.72 -34.28
N VAL A 109 64.18 -26.89 -34.25
CA VAL A 109 64.41 -27.67 -33.03
C VAL A 109 65.48 -27.02 -32.15
N ASP A 110 66.56 -26.54 -32.77
CA ASP A 110 67.65 -25.85 -32.08
C ASP A 110 67.22 -24.46 -31.58
N GLU A 111 66.39 -23.74 -32.33
CA GLU A 111 65.77 -22.47 -31.92
C GLU A 111 64.83 -22.69 -30.73
N ALA A 112 64.00 -23.73 -30.74
CA ALA A 112 63.15 -24.08 -29.61
C ALA A 112 63.97 -24.44 -28.36
N ALA A 113 65.03 -25.25 -28.51
CA ALA A 113 65.93 -25.60 -27.42
C ALA A 113 66.68 -24.37 -26.84
N SER A 114 67.10 -23.45 -27.72
CA SER A 114 67.70 -22.15 -27.35
C SER A 114 66.71 -21.28 -26.58
N ILE A 115 65.47 -21.17 -27.05
CA ILE A 115 64.40 -20.41 -26.40
C ILE A 115 64.10 -21.00 -25.02
N PHE A 116 64.07 -22.32 -24.84
CA PHE A 116 63.85 -22.93 -23.53
C PHE A 116 65.01 -22.66 -22.55
N SER A 117 66.26 -22.63 -23.05
CA SER A 117 67.45 -22.27 -22.27
C SER A 117 67.43 -20.80 -21.84
N GLU A 118 67.21 -19.88 -22.79
CA GLU A 118 67.15 -18.42 -22.57
C GLU A 118 65.96 -17.99 -21.69
N THR A 119 64.82 -18.68 -21.81
CA THR A 119 63.62 -18.42 -21.01
C THR A 119 63.82 -18.84 -19.55
N SER A 120 64.68 -19.83 -19.26
CA SER A 120 65.00 -20.24 -17.88
C SER A 120 65.86 -19.19 -17.15
N GLU A 121 66.76 -18.50 -17.87
CA GLU A 121 67.61 -17.44 -17.32
C GLU A 121 66.85 -16.10 -17.17
N HIS A 122 65.76 -15.91 -17.92
CA HIS A 122 64.90 -14.74 -17.87
C HIS A 122 64.16 -14.56 -16.52
N PHE A 123 63.82 -15.65 -15.82
CA PHE A 123 63.03 -15.57 -14.57
C PHE A 123 63.82 -15.12 -13.33
N PHE A 124 65.14 -14.94 -13.43
CA PHE A 124 65.98 -14.61 -12.27
C PHE A 124 66.89 -13.37 -12.44
N ALA A 125 66.82 -12.65 -13.57
CA ALA A 125 67.58 -11.41 -13.74
C ALA A 125 66.95 -10.24 -12.95
N LYS A 126 67.73 -9.62 -12.04
CA LYS A 126 67.24 -8.50 -11.20
C LYS A 126 67.09 -7.21 -12.00
N ALA A 127 66.02 -6.48 -11.66
CA ALA A 127 65.48 -5.34 -12.39
C ALA A 127 66.46 -4.20 -12.72
N GLY A 128 66.31 -3.67 -13.93
CA GLY A 128 66.69 -2.32 -14.34
C GLY A 128 68.06 -2.18 -14.99
N LYS A 129 68.09 -2.13 -16.34
CA LYS A 129 69.05 -1.33 -17.15
C LYS A 129 68.77 -1.47 -18.67
N TRP A 130 68.22 -0.39 -19.26
CA TRP A 130 68.40 0.20 -20.61
C TRP A 130 68.52 -0.66 -21.89
N LYS A 131 69.17 -1.83 -21.91
CA LYS A 131 69.27 -2.66 -23.13
C LYS A 131 67.96 -3.36 -23.53
N ALA A 132 66.97 -3.44 -22.63
CA ALA A 132 65.62 -3.91 -22.93
C ALA A 132 64.82 -2.94 -23.84
N HIS A 133 65.17 -1.65 -23.87
CA HIS A 133 64.51 -0.66 -24.72
C HIS A 133 64.98 -0.73 -26.19
N ALA A 134 66.22 -1.14 -26.44
CA ALA A 134 66.76 -1.29 -27.80
C ALA A 134 66.14 -2.50 -28.55
N ASN A 135 65.75 -3.55 -27.83
CA ASN A 135 65.09 -4.72 -28.43
C ASN A 135 63.57 -4.55 -28.59
N ALA A 136 62.93 -3.70 -27.79
CA ALA A 136 61.52 -3.30 -28.00
C ALA A 136 61.35 -2.44 -29.27
N ALA A 137 62.30 -1.55 -29.55
CA ALA A 137 62.28 -0.71 -30.76
C ALA A 137 62.49 -1.52 -32.06
N LYS A 138 63.19 -2.66 -32.00
CA LYS A 138 63.38 -3.56 -33.15
C LYS A 138 62.11 -4.37 -33.47
N PHE A 139 61.29 -4.65 -32.46
CA PHE A 139 60.00 -5.35 -32.60
C PHE A 139 58.90 -4.42 -33.13
N GLU A 140 58.88 -3.15 -32.70
CA GLU A 140 57.97 -2.11 -33.24
C GLU A 140 58.18 -1.87 -34.75
N ARG A 141 59.43 -1.88 -35.22
CA ARG A 141 59.76 -1.70 -36.65
C ARG A 141 59.26 -2.84 -37.56
N ILE A 142 59.26 -4.07 -37.06
CA ILE A 142 58.80 -5.26 -37.80
C ILE A 142 57.26 -5.36 -37.82
N LEU A 143 56.59 -4.84 -36.78
CA LEU A 143 55.13 -4.72 -36.72
C LEU A 143 54.61 -3.65 -37.70
N ASP A 144 55.34 -2.56 -37.88
CA ASP A 144 54.98 -1.48 -38.80
C ASP A 144 55.16 -1.87 -40.28
N GLU A 145 56.15 -2.72 -40.60
CA GLU A 145 56.43 -3.19 -41.96
C GLU A 145 55.51 -4.33 -42.44
N LYS A 146 54.80 -5.06 -41.55
CA LYS A 146 53.93 -6.20 -41.92
C LYS A 146 52.42 -6.02 -41.71
N TYR A 147 51.95 -5.07 -40.88
CA TYR A 147 50.51 -4.92 -40.57
C TYR A 147 49.92 -3.55 -40.91
N GLY A 148 50.52 -2.86 -41.90
CA GLY A 148 50.02 -1.61 -42.49
C GLY A 148 48.59 -1.64 -43.05
N ILE A 149 47.95 -2.81 -43.16
CA ILE A 149 46.58 -2.97 -43.70
C ILE A 149 45.48 -2.62 -42.67
N LEU A 150 45.77 -2.71 -41.37
CA LEU A 150 44.87 -2.20 -40.32
C LEU A 150 45.27 -0.79 -39.82
N ARG A 151 46.36 -0.26 -40.40
CA ARG A 151 46.78 1.16 -40.46
C ARG A 151 45.65 2.20 -40.71
N PRO A 152 44.49 1.87 -41.31
CA PRO A 152 43.39 2.84 -41.48
C PRO A 152 42.20 2.65 -40.52
N PHE A 153 41.97 1.45 -39.98
CA PHE A 153 40.80 1.17 -39.11
C PHE A 153 41.14 1.29 -37.63
N ILE A 154 42.30 0.78 -37.24
CA ILE A 154 42.87 0.96 -35.89
C ILE A 154 43.34 2.41 -35.69
N THR A 155 43.70 3.07 -36.78
CA THR A 155 44.05 4.50 -36.81
C THR A 155 42.82 5.42 -36.79
N ASN A 156 41.64 4.91 -37.13
CA ASN A 156 40.36 5.63 -36.98
C ASN A 156 39.68 5.38 -35.62
N HIS A 157 40.14 4.39 -34.83
CA HIS A 157 39.67 4.18 -33.45
C HIS A 157 40.82 3.84 -32.48
N PRO A 158 41.63 4.84 -32.08
CA PRO A 158 42.83 4.66 -31.24
C PRO A 158 42.56 4.11 -29.83
N GLU A 159 41.32 4.19 -29.38
CA GLU A 159 40.87 3.82 -28.03
C GLU A 159 40.64 2.30 -27.92
N ILE A 160 40.24 1.68 -29.03
CA ILE A 160 39.91 0.25 -29.15
C ILE A 160 41.18 -0.61 -29.06
N GLU A 161 42.31 -0.15 -29.61
CA GLU A 161 43.57 -0.89 -29.52
C GLU A 161 44.19 -0.81 -28.10
N HIS A 162 44.14 0.37 -27.48
CA HIS A 162 44.67 0.59 -26.12
C HIS A 162 43.85 -0.16 -25.06
N PHE A 163 42.52 -0.22 -25.25
CA PHE A 163 41.60 -1.00 -24.45
C PHE A 163 41.86 -2.50 -24.58
N ILE A 164 41.84 -3.07 -25.80
CA ILE A 164 41.96 -4.53 -26.05
C ILE A 164 43.26 -5.12 -25.48
N ARG A 165 44.39 -4.41 -25.54
CA ARG A 165 45.67 -4.93 -25.03
C ARG A 165 45.86 -4.75 -23.52
N GLY A 166 45.28 -3.70 -22.92
CA GLY A 166 45.32 -3.48 -21.46
C GLY A 166 44.48 -4.50 -20.68
N VAL A 167 43.34 -4.84 -21.26
CA VAL A 167 42.36 -5.87 -20.90
C VAL A 167 42.97 -7.28 -20.82
N GLN A 168 43.67 -7.71 -21.87
CA GLN A 168 44.22 -9.07 -21.97
C GLN A 168 45.36 -9.32 -20.97
N ARG A 169 46.14 -8.28 -20.63
CA ARG A 169 47.30 -8.41 -19.73
C ARG A 169 46.95 -8.51 -18.26
N LYS A 170 45.83 -7.94 -17.81
CA LYS A 170 45.43 -7.99 -16.39
C LYS A 170 44.69 -9.30 -16.04
N TYR A 171 44.01 -9.93 -17.01
CA TYR A 171 43.32 -11.22 -16.86
C TYR A 171 44.28 -12.41 -16.63
N ALA A 172 45.52 -12.36 -17.13
CA ALA A 172 46.43 -13.50 -17.05
C ALA A 172 47.25 -13.57 -15.73
N MET A 173 47.22 -12.53 -14.87
CA MET A 173 48.10 -12.40 -13.70
C MET A 173 47.47 -12.79 -12.33
N GLY A 174 46.24 -13.32 -12.30
CA GLY A 174 45.70 -14.05 -11.13
C GLY A 174 45.65 -13.31 -9.78
N TYR A 175 44.99 -12.15 -9.69
CA TYR A 175 44.70 -11.48 -8.41
C TYR A 175 43.19 -11.56 -8.08
N PHE A 176 42.77 -12.74 -7.61
CA PHE A 176 41.39 -13.03 -7.21
C PHE A 176 41.00 -12.28 -5.92
N SER A 177 40.09 -11.33 -6.08
CA SER A 177 39.33 -10.64 -5.04
C SER A 177 37.84 -11.01 -5.24
N PRO A 178 36.95 -10.92 -4.23
CA PRO A 178 35.53 -11.28 -4.37
C PRO A 178 34.75 -10.44 -5.40
N PHE A 179 35.38 -9.39 -5.93
CA PHE A 179 34.91 -8.62 -7.08
C PHE A 179 35.87 -8.87 -8.27
N ARG A 180 35.32 -9.37 -9.38
CA ARG A 180 36.01 -9.90 -10.56
C ARG A 180 37.17 -9.00 -11.06
N GLN A 181 38.33 -9.59 -11.33
CA GLN A 181 39.38 -8.96 -12.15
C GLN A 181 39.41 -9.58 -13.56
N GLY A 182 39.03 -8.75 -14.55
CA GLY A 182 39.27 -8.92 -15.98
C GLY A 182 38.01 -8.92 -16.87
N ASP A 183 38.19 -8.66 -18.17
CA ASP A 183 37.52 -9.25 -19.35
C ASP A 183 36.01 -9.52 -19.28
N PRO A 184 35.05 -8.66 -19.69
CA PRO A 184 33.65 -9.08 -19.73
C PRO A 184 33.49 -10.35 -20.61
N PRO A 185 32.53 -11.24 -20.32
CA PRO A 185 32.39 -12.54 -21.01
C PRO A 185 32.25 -12.41 -22.53
N ILE A 186 31.78 -11.25 -22.99
CA ILE A 186 31.62 -10.85 -24.39
C ILE A 186 31.95 -9.35 -24.50
N PRO A 187 32.39 -8.85 -25.67
CA PRO A 187 32.61 -7.42 -25.89
C PRO A 187 31.35 -6.60 -25.58
N ARG A 188 31.50 -5.41 -24.97
CA ARG A 188 30.35 -4.57 -24.58
C ARG A 188 29.43 -4.24 -25.75
N SER A 189 29.96 -4.09 -26.96
CA SER A 189 29.17 -3.91 -28.19
C SER A 189 28.27 -5.12 -28.47
N THR A 190 28.80 -6.34 -28.36
CA THR A 190 28.04 -7.59 -28.51
C THR A 190 27.01 -7.78 -27.39
N ALA A 191 27.36 -7.45 -26.15
CA ALA A 191 26.44 -7.52 -25.01
C ALA A 191 25.25 -6.59 -25.18
N VAL A 192 25.48 -5.36 -25.65
CA VAL A 192 24.41 -4.39 -25.93
C VAL A 192 23.52 -4.85 -27.08
N ILE A 193 24.09 -5.44 -28.15
CA ILE A 193 23.31 -6.02 -29.25
C ILE A 193 22.43 -7.18 -28.76
N ILE A 194 22.96 -8.08 -27.92
CA ILE A 194 22.19 -9.19 -27.36
C ILE A 194 21.08 -8.67 -26.44
N LEU A 195 21.37 -7.72 -25.55
CA LEU A 195 20.36 -7.11 -24.69
C LEU A 195 19.27 -6.38 -25.51
N PHE A 196 19.66 -5.71 -26.60
CA PHE A 196 18.72 -5.07 -27.53
C PHE A 196 17.86 -6.10 -28.28
N MET A 197 18.44 -7.23 -28.71
CA MET A 197 17.69 -8.33 -29.31
C MET A 197 16.74 -8.99 -28.31
N MET A 198 17.16 -9.16 -27.05
CA MET A 198 16.31 -9.67 -25.96
C MET A 198 15.14 -8.73 -25.66
N GLN A 199 15.39 -7.42 -25.63
CA GLN A 199 14.36 -6.39 -25.44
C GLN A 199 13.35 -6.42 -26.60
N ARG A 200 13.84 -6.50 -27.85
CA ARG A 200 12.99 -6.57 -29.05
C ARG A 200 12.20 -7.89 -29.12
N GLY A 201 12.75 -8.97 -28.58
CA GLY A 201 12.11 -10.28 -28.46
C GLY A 201 11.13 -10.41 -27.28
N GLN A 202 10.82 -9.31 -26.57
CA GLN A 202 9.96 -9.30 -25.38
C GLN A 202 10.34 -10.35 -24.32
N MET A 203 11.65 -10.63 -24.18
CA MET A 203 12.13 -11.54 -23.14
C MET A 203 11.84 -10.95 -21.76
N ARG A 204 11.51 -11.84 -20.80
CA ARG A 204 11.23 -11.49 -19.41
C ARG A 204 12.33 -10.61 -18.80
N TRP A 205 11.94 -9.54 -18.12
CA TRP A 205 12.85 -8.50 -17.61
C TRP A 205 13.88 -9.05 -16.62
N GLU A 206 13.50 -10.07 -15.83
CA GLU A 206 14.38 -10.73 -14.87
C GLU A 206 15.57 -11.40 -15.56
N ILE A 207 15.32 -12.01 -16.73
CA ILE A 207 16.36 -12.66 -17.56
C ILE A 207 17.26 -11.58 -18.16
N MET A 208 16.70 -10.50 -18.69
CA MET A 208 17.49 -9.37 -19.19
C MET A 208 18.40 -8.77 -18.10
N LEU A 209 17.89 -8.59 -16.87
CA LEU A 209 18.66 -8.08 -15.75
C LEU A 209 19.80 -9.03 -15.37
N LEU A 210 19.52 -10.34 -15.29
CA LEU A 210 20.51 -11.39 -15.02
C LEU A 210 21.63 -11.37 -16.05
N THR A 211 21.24 -11.31 -17.33
CA THR A 211 22.15 -11.30 -18.48
C THR A 211 22.97 -10.01 -18.54
N THR A 212 22.38 -8.88 -18.13
CA THR A 212 23.07 -7.59 -18.00
C THR A 212 24.09 -7.63 -16.85
N LEU A 213 23.72 -8.16 -15.69
CA LEU A 213 24.61 -8.35 -14.54
C LEU A 213 25.77 -9.29 -14.86
N PHE A 214 25.51 -10.34 -15.64
CA PHE A 214 26.52 -11.30 -16.07
C PHE A 214 27.44 -10.74 -17.17
N PHE A 215 26.90 -10.13 -18.23
CA PHE A 215 27.67 -9.66 -19.38
C PHE A 215 28.34 -8.30 -19.19
N LEU A 216 27.67 -7.34 -18.55
CA LEU A 216 28.19 -5.97 -18.41
C LEU A 216 28.90 -5.73 -17.07
N ILE A 217 28.39 -6.30 -15.98
CA ILE A 217 28.93 -6.11 -14.62
C ILE A 217 29.89 -7.25 -14.24
N GLY A 218 29.78 -8.40 -14.92
CA GLY A 218 30.71 -9.52 -14.76
C GLY A 218 30.47 -10.37 -13.52
N LEU A 219 29.32 -10.26 -12.87
CA LEU A 219 28.97 -11.03 -11.67
C LEU A 219 28.86 -12.53 -12.04
N GLN A 220 29.63 -13.41 -11.40
CA GLN A 220 29.57 -14.85 -11.70
C GLN A 220 28.21 -15.45 -11.25
N PRO A 221 27.66 -16.46 -11.95
CA PRO A 221 26.32 -16.98 -11.66
C PRO A 221 26.16 -17.49 -10.21
N TRP A 222 27.18 -18.14 -9.65
CA TRP A 222 27.16 -18.58 -8.25
C TRP A 222 27.21 -17.39 -7.27
N ALA A 223 27.90 -16.30 -7.63
CA ALA A 223 27.95 -15.08 -6.81
C ALA A 223 26.60 -14.37 -6.81
N LEU A 224 25.88 -14.42 -7.94
CA LEU A 224 24.50 -13.94 -8.01
C LEU A 224 23.55 -14.81 -7.17
N VAL A 225 23.67 -16.14 -7.23
CA VAL A 225 22.91 -17.06 -6.36
C VAL A 225 23.23 -16.81 -4.89
N ALA A 226 24.50 -16.58 -4.54
CA ALA A 226 24.90 -16.24 -3.17
C ALA A 226 24.34 -14.89 -2.73
N VAL A 227 24.38 -13.87 -3.59
CA VAL A 227 23.78 -12.55 -3.31
C VAL A 227 22.27 -12.66 -3.14
N VAL A 228 21.57 -13.39 -4.03
CA VAL A 228 20.13 -13.64 -3.90
C VAL A 228 19.82 -14.42 -2.62
N GLY A 229 20.59 -15.45 -2.29
CA GLY A 229 20.43 -16.22 -1.06
C GLY A 229 20.69 -15.38 0.20
N VAL A 230 21.69 -14.50 0.19
CA VAL A 230 21.95 -13.55 1.28
C VAL A 230 20.82 -12.53 1.39
N LEU A 231 20.37 -11.94 0.27
CA LEU A 231 19.25 -11.00 0.24
C LEU A 231 17.96 -11.65 0.72
N GLN A 232 17.61 -12.83 0.21
CA GLN A 232 16.45 -13.60 0.65
C GLN A 232 16.59 -13.97 2.12
N GLY A 233 17.78 -14.38 2.59
CA GLY A 233 18.05 -14.63 4.00
C GLY A 233 17.87 -13.38 4.87
N LEU A 234 18.29 -12.21 4.41
CA LEU A 234 18.08 -10.92 5.10
C LEU A 234 16.61 -10.52 5.11
N LEU A 235 15.89 -10.71 4.00
CA LEU A 235 14.46 -10.45 3.88
C LEU A 235 13.65 -11.37 4.79
N MET A 236 13.94 -12.68 4.79
CA MET A 236 13.32 -13.65 5.69
C MET A 236 13.63 -13.34 7.16
N ARG A 237 14.86 -12.91 7.47
CA ARG A 237 15.22 -12.44 8.83
C ARG A 237 14.47 -11.17 9.24
N ARG A 238 14.19 -10.26 8.31
CA ARG A 238 13.39 -9.06 8.56
C ARG A 238 11.91 -9.41 8.72
N LYS A 239 11.39 -10.35 7.92
CA LYS A 239 10.02 -10.86 8.01
C LYS A 239 9.78 -11.57 9.35
N ALA A 240 10.71 -12.42 9.78
CA ALA A 240 10.61 -13.17 11.04
C ALA A 240 10.93 -12.39 12.32
N LYS A 241 11.17 -11.07 12.24
CA LYS A 241 11.45 -10.23 13.41
C LYS A 241 10.39 -9.15 13.54
N PRO A 242 9.79 -8.95 14.72
CA PRO A 242 8.86 -7.85 14.92
C PRO A 242 9.57 -6.51 14.70
N LEU A 243 8.83 -5.54 14.16
CA LEU A 243 9.35 -4.18 14.00
C LEU A 243 9.32 -3.39 15.33
N GLY A 244 10.26 -2.45 15.49
CA GLY A 244 10.29 -1.57 16.66
C GLY A 244 10.52 -2.31 17.98
N LYS A 245 9.65 -2.02 18.96
CA LYS A 245 9.68 -2.61 20.32
C LYS A 245 8.71 -3.76 20.53
N MET A 246 7.98 -4.14 19.50
CA MET A 246 7.02 -5.23 19.59
C MET A 246 7.73 -6.51 20.04
N LYS A 247 7.14 -7.17 21.05
CA LYS A 247 7.70 -8.39 21.61
C LYS A 247 7.50 -9.54 20.63
N ARG A 248 8.41 -10.51 20.65
CA ARG A 248 8.25 -11.78 19.90
C ARG A 248 7.15 -12.69 20.44
N PHE A 249 6.64 -12.38 21.61
CA PHE A 249 5.51 -13.04 22.23
C PHE A 249 4.64 -11.94 22.82
N ILE A 250 3.43 -11.83 22.30
CA ILE A 250 2.39 -10.93 22.76
C ILE A 250 1.36 -11.82 23.44
N PRO A 251 1.17 -11.73 24.77
CA PRO A 251 0.18 -12.55 25.44
C PRO A 251 -1.22 -12.17 24.95
N ALA A 252 -2.10 -13.17 24.89
CA ALA A 252 -3.52 -12.91 24.78
C ALA A 252 -3.99 -12.17 26.05
N VAL A 253 -5.11 -11.44 25.94
CA VAL A 253 -5.70 -10.79 27.13
C VAL A 253 -6.99 -11.51 27.48
N GLU A 254 -7.31 -11.54 28.76
CA GLU A 254 -8.65 -11.90 29.23
C GLU A 254 -9.72 -11.05 28.53
N SER A 255 -10.87 -11.66 28.26
CA SER A 255 -12.03 -10.99 27.70
C SER A 255 -12.58 -9.91 28.63
N TYR A 256 -13.21 -8.87 28.05
CA TYR A 256 -13.72 -7.74 28.84
C TYR A 256 -14.88 -8.12 29.79
N TYR A 257 -15.43 -9.32 29.62
CA TYR A 257 -16.53 -9.89 30.38
C TYR A 257 -16.08 -11.11 31.22
N THR A 258 -14.79 -11.38 31.34
CA THR A 258 -14.27 -12.55 32.09
C THR A 258 -14.74 -12.57 33.56
N ASP A 259 -14.95 -11.41 34.17
CA ASP A 259 -15.45 -11.31 35.55
C ASP A 259 -16.97 -11.51 35.68
N ALA A 260 -17.71 -11.50 34.57
CA ALA A 260 -19.17 -11.70 34.55
C ALA A 260 -19.50 -13.20 34.50
N LYS A 261 -20.22 -13.68 35.52
CA LYS A 261 -20.62 -15.09 35.69
C LYS A 261 -21.97 -15.42 35.07
N THR A 262 -22.79 -14.40 34.81
CA THR A 262 -24.14 -14.55 34.25
C THR A 262 -24.34 -13.67 33.02
N ASP A 263 -25.29 -14.05 32.16
CA ASP A 263 -25.64 -13.26 30.98
C ASP A 263 -26.15 -11.86 31.34
N THR A 264 -26.84 -11.73 32.48
CA THR A 264 -27.29 -10.44 33.01
C THR A 264 -26.12 -9.52 33.34
N GLU A 265 -25.07 -10.03 34.00
CA GLU A 265 -23.86 -9.26 34.30
C GLU A 265 -23.12 -8.86 33.02
N LYS A 266 -23.07 -9.75 32.01
CA LYS A 266 -22.52 -9.42 30.69
C LYS A 266 -23.28 -8.28 30.01
N HIS A 267 -24.62 -8.30 30.08
CA HIS A 267 -25.48 -7.25 29.54
C HIS A 267 -25.28 -5.91 30.27
N GLU A 268 -25.14 -5.92 31.60
CA GLU A 268 -24.93 -4.71 32.41
C GLU A 268 -23.67 -3.93 32.00
N LEU A 269 -22.60 -4.61 31.58
CA LEU A 269 -21.37 -3.97 31.10
C LEU A 269 -21.61 -2.99 29.93
N LEU A 270 -22.66 -3.21 29.13
CA LEU A 270 -22.98 -2.42 27.94
C LEU A 270 -23.99 -1.29 28.20
N LEU A 271 -24.56 -1.24 29.41
CA LEU A 271 -25.38 -0.12 29.84
C LEU A 271 -24.53 1.12 30.13
N HIS A 272 -23.26 0.91 30.50
CA HIS A 272 -22.33 1.98 30.83
C HIS A 272 -21.50 2.44 29.62
N PRO A 273 -21.23 3.76 29.50
CA PRO A 273 -20.31 4.30 28.51
C PRO A 273 -18.93 3.61 28.50
N VAL A 274 -18.25 3.61 27.36
CA VAL A 274 -16.88 3.13 27.25
C VAL A 274 -15.92 4.24 27.65
N GLY A 275 -14.97 3.93 28.54
CA GLY A 275 -14.01 4.90 29.07
C GLY A 275 -14.49 5.64 30.31
N GLU A 276 -13.62 6.45 30.90
CA GLU A 276 -13.89 7.17 32.14
C GLU A 276 -13.79 8.68 31.94
N PRO A 277 -14.69 9.50 32.51
CA PRO A 277 -14.60 10.94 32.38
C PRO A 277 -13.33 11.45 33.07
N LEU A 278 -12.60 12.37 32.44
CA LEU A 278 -11.43 13.01 33.06
C LEU A 278 -11.87 13.82 34.30
N PRO A 279 -11.41 13.47 35.52
CA PRO A 279 -11.76 14.23 36.71
C PRO A 279 -11.24 15.67 36.61
N SER A 280 -12.05 16.63 37.10
CA SER A 280 -11.77 18.07 36.95
C SER A 280 -10.46 18.54 37.61
N LYS A 281 -9.93 17.78 38.57
CA LYS A 281 -8.69 18.11 39.32
C LYS A 281 -7.51 17.20 38.98
N GLU A 282 -7.72 16.19 38.14
CA GLU A 282 -6.65 15.26 37.81
C GLU A 282 -5.70 15.90 36.78
N GLU A 283 -4.41 15.91 37.11
CA GLU A 283 -3.33 16.19 36.15
C GLU A 283 -2.85 14.87 35.56
N ILE A 284 -2.77 14.81 34.23
CA ILE A 284 -2.36 13.60 33.52
C ILE A 284 -0.84 13.61 33.35
N ASP A 285 -0.16 12.65 33.97
CA ASP A 285 1.27 12.45 33.75
C ASP A 285 1.51 11.79 32.37
N ALA A 286 1.88 12.62 31.40
CA ALA A 286 2.21 12.18 30.05
C ALA A 286 3.44 11.26 29.97
N SER A 287 4.28 11.18 31.02
CA SER A 287 5.46 10.30 31.04
C SER A 287 5.08 8.81 31.01
N LEU A 288 3.86 8.48 31.44
CA LEU A 288 3.32 7.13 31.47
C LEU A 288 2.93 6.58 30.09
N PHE A 289 2.80 7.44 29.08
CA PHE A 289 2.26 7.09 27.78
C PHE A 289 3.27 7.31 26.65
N ASP A 290 3.14 6.53 25.58
CA ASP A 290 3.94 6.60 24.35
C ASP A 290 3.14 7.15 23.16
N ALA A 291 1.81 7.23 23.28
CA ALA A 291 0.93 7.75 22.26
C ALA A 291 -0.30 8.44 22.87
N LEU A 292 -0.66 9.60 22.33
CA LEU A 292 -1.95 10.25 22.55
C LEU A 292 -2.82 10.04 21.32
N ILE A 293 -4.06 9.58 21.49
CA ILE A 293 -5.03 9.43 20.41
C ILE A 293 -6.21 10.35 20.70
N LEU A 294 -6.54 11.21 19.74
CA LEU A 294 -7.65 12.15 19.81
C LEU A 294 -8.79 11.60 18.97
N GLY A 295 -9.92 11.26 19.59
CA GLY A 295 -11.09 10.77 18.88
C GLY A 295 -11.96 9.80 19.68
N SER A 296 -13.09 9.44 19.06
CA SER A 296 -14.05 8.44 19.55
C SER A 296 -14.33 7.37 18.50
N GLY A 297 -15.07 6.35 18.90
CA GLY A 297 -15.59 5.31 18.02
C GLY A 297 -14.66 4.12 17.80
N PRO A 298 -15.15 3.11 17.07
CA PRO A 298 -14.41 1.87 16.84
C PRO A 298 -13.04 2.07 16.23
N ALA A 299 -12.89 2.98 15.26
CA ALA A 299 -11.61 3.22 14.58
C ALA A 299 -10.55 3.81 15.51
N SER A 300 -10.92 4.74 16.40
CA SER A 300 -10.00 5.34 17.38
C SER A 300 -9.50 4.33 18.40
N LEU A 301 -10.39 3.44 18.87
CA LEU A 301 -10.02 2.37 19.79
C LEU A 301 -9.31 1.21 19.10
N TYR A 302 -9.55 1.01 17.80
CA TYR A 302 -8.86 -0.01 17.00
C TYR A 302 -7.37 0.33 16.84
N ILE A 303 -7.02 1.56 16.43
CA ILE A 303 -5.61 1.99 16.42
C ILE A 303 -5.00 1.98 17.83
N ALA A 304 -5.76 2.38 18.86
CA ALA A 304 -5.28 2.31 20.24
C ALA A 304 -4.91 0.88 20.66
N SER A 305 -5.76 -0.10 20.32
CA SER A 305 -5.50 -1.51 20.59
C SER A 305 -4.30 -2.03 19.79
N LEU A 306 -4.20 -1.74 18.50
CA LEU A 306 -3.05 -2.14 17.67
C LEU A 306 -1.72 -1.61 18.23
N LEU A 307 -1.67 -0.33 18.60
CA LEU A 307 -0.46 0.27 19.18
C LEU A 307 -0.14 -0.33 20.56
N SER A 308 -1.17 -0.67 21.34
CA SER A 308 -1.02 -1.37 22.63
C SER A 308 -0.41 -2.76 22.45
N ARG A 309 -0.89 -3.53 21.46
CA ARG A 309 -0.34 -4.84 21.07
C ARG A 309 1.10 -4.72 20.55
N ALA A 310 1.42 -3.64 19.83
CA ALA A 310 2.78 -3.32 19.42
C ALA A 310 3.71 -2.90 20.59
N GLY A 311 3.18 -2.80 21.81
CA GLY A 311 3.93 -2.56 23.04
C GLY A 311 4.00 -1.09 23.47
N ARG A 312 3.17 -0.21 22.91
CA ARG A 312 3.02 1.18 23.36
C ARG A 312 2.03 1.27 24.51
N LYS A 313 2.29 2.17 25.46
CA LYS A 313 1.25 2.62 26.40
C LYS A 313 0.46 3.77 25.78
N VAL A 314 -0.84 3.62 25.66
CA VAL A 314 -1.68 4.53 24.87
C VAL A 314 -2.66 5.29 25.78
N LEU A 315 -2.81 6.59 25.56
CA LEU A 315 -3.86 7.41 26.15
C LEU A 315 -4.84 7.85 25.05
N VAL A 316 -6.09 7.44 25.17
CA VAL A 316 -7.18 7.88 24.27
C VAL A 316 -7.93 9.02 24.93
N LEU A 317 -8.12 10.13 24.21
CA LEU A 317 -8.86 11.31 24.62
C LEU A 317 -10.07 11.48 23.71
N SER A 318 -11.25 11.26 24.27
CA SER A 318 -12.53 11.40 23.58
C SER A 318 -13.26 12.64 24.07
N SER A 319 -13.70 13.50 23.16
CA SER A 319 -14.59 14.63 23.44
C SER A 319 -16.01 14.18 23.84
N ARG A 320 -16.39 12.95 23.48
CA ARG A 320 -17.70 12.37 23.80
C ARG A 320 -17.71 11.86 25.24
N ASN A 321 -18.91 11.79 25.83
CA ASN A 321 -19.11 11.16 27.14
C ASN A 321 -18.96 9.62 27.09
N ASP A 322 -19.08 9.05 25.89
CA ASP A 322 -18.92 7.63 25.60
C ASP A 322 -17.90 7.47 24.48
N ALA A 323 -16.77 6.83 24.77
CA ALA A 323 -15.70 6.65 23.79
C ALA A 323 -16.13 5.76 22.61
N SER A 324 -17.24 5.02 22.71
CA SER A 324 -17.80 4.26 21.58
C SER A 324 -18.43 5.15 20.49
N GLY A 325 -18.65 6.44 20.77
CA GLY A 325 -19.33 7.36 19.86
C GLY A 325 -20.86 7.34 19.98
N CYS A 326 -21.44 6.39 20.72
CA CYS A 326 -22.88 6.39 21.01
C CYS A 326 -23.32 7.65 21.77
N LEU A 327 -24.55 8.09 21.52
CA LEU A 327 -25.22 9.13 22.29
C LEU A 327 -26.23 8.53 23.26
N SER A 328 -26.59 9.31 24.28
CA SER A 328 -27.69 9.01 25.19
C SER A 328 -28.64 10.20 25.23
N ILE A 329 -29.94 9.93 25.26
CA ILE A 329 -30.97 10.96 25.36
C ILE A 329 -31.06 11.48 26.80
N LYS A 330 -31.35 12.78 26.98
CA LYS A 330 -31.56 13.40 28.30
C LYS A 330 -32.96 13.12 28.85
N HIS A 331 -33.33 11.86 28.95
CA HIS A 331 -34.61 11.40 29.50
C HIS A 331 -34.36 10.30 30.53
N ALA A 332 -35.00 10.38 31.70
CA ALA A 332 -34.71 9.49 32.83
C ALA A 332 -34.91 7.99 32.50
N GLU A 333 -35.90 7.68 31.67
CA GLU A 333 -36.19 6.29 31.24
C GLU A 333 -35.20 5.76 30.19
N TYR A 334 -34.58 6.66 29.41
CA TYR A 334 -33.72 6.30 28.27
C TYR A 334 -32.25 6.68 28.47
N SER A 335 -31.86 7.10 29.66
CA SER A 335 -30.50 7.60 29.92
C SER A 335 -29.41 6.55 29.69
N ASN A 336 -29.75 5.27 29.91
CA ASN A 336 -28.82 4.15 29.75
C ASN A 336 -28.93 3.47 28.37
N VAL A 337 -29.85 3.92 27.51
CA VAL A 337 -30.06 3.37 26.18
C VAL A 337 -29.09 4.03 25.19
N PRO A 338 -28.15 3.28 24.58
CA PRO A 338 -27.25 3.83 23.58
C PRO A 338 -27.97 4.07 22.25
N PHE A 339 -27.74 5.24 21.68
CA PHE A 339 -28.06 5.57 20.30
C PHE A 339 -26.78 5.54 19.48
N ASP A 340 -26.69 4.58 18.56
CA ASP A 340 -25.64 4.54 17.56
C ASP A 340 -25.91 5.59 16.48
N VAL A 341 -25.06 6.61 16.41
CA VAL A 341 -25.23 7.76 15.51
C VAL A 341 -24.19 7.82 14.39
N GLU A 342 -23.26 6.87 14.38
CA GLU A 342 -22.18 6.78 13.40
C GLU A 342 -22.44 5.64 12.40
N ALA A 343 -21.59 5.51 11.39
CA ALA A 343 -21.70 4.47 10.38
C ALA A 343 -21.15 3.13 10.90
N SER A 344 -22.01 2.30 11.48
CA SER A 344 -21.63 1.02 12.10
C SER A 344 -22.02 -0.22 11.29
N ASN A 345 -22.61 -0.05 10.10
CA ASN A 345 -22.86 -1.15 9.18
C ASN A 345 -21.53 -1.63 8.58
N VAL A 346 -21.32 -2.94 8.59
CA VAL A 346 -20.08 -3.58 8.20
C VAL A 346 -20.28 -4.34 6.90
N ALA A 347 -19.69 -3.82 5.82
CA ALA A 347 -19.63 -4.48 4.52
C ALA A 347 -18.38 -5.38 4.42
N LYS A 348 -18.46 -6.44 3.59
CA LYS A 348 -17.36 -7.41 3.39
C LYS A 348 -16.88 -7.98 4.73
N ILE A 349 -17.81 -8.52 5.53
CA ILE A 349 -17.59 -8.89 6.93
C ILE A 349 -16.39 -9.81 7.11
N SER A 350 -16.19 -10.77 6.20
CA SER A 350 -15.08 -11.73 6.25
C SER A 350 -13.73 -11.01 6.28
N ARG A 351 -13.59 -9.96 5.45
CA ARG A 351 -12.39 -9.13 5.39
C ARG A 351 -12.27 -8.23 6.63
N GLN A 352 -13.38 -7.73 7.15
CA GLN A 352 -13.38 -6.86 8.33
C GLN A 352 -13.04 -7.64 9.62
N GLN A 353 -13.51 -8.86 9.78
CA GLN A 353 -13.13 -9.70 10.92
C GLN A 353 -11.64 -10.04 10.91
N GLN A 354 -11.06 -10.31 9.73
CA GLN A 354 -9.62 -10.53 9.57
C GLN A 354 -8.80 -9.31 9.98
N ILE A 355 -9.17 -8.11 9.53
CA ILE A 355 -8.41 -6.89 9.88
C ILE A 355 -8.56 -6.52 11.37
N LEU A 356 -9.71 -6.82 11.98
CA LEU A 356 -9.97 -6.53 13.39
C LEU A 356 -9.33 -7.53 14.35
N ALA A 357 -9.19 -8.80 13.94
CA ALA A 357 -8.75 -9.90 14.80
C ALA A 357 -7.46 -9.61 15.60
N PRO A 358 -6.39 -9.04 15.03
CA PRO A 358 -5.14 -8.82 15.76
C PRO A 358 -5.28 -7.81 16.90
N ALA A 359 -6.25 -6.90 16.78
CA ALA A 359 -6.58 -5.93 17.82
C ALA A 359 -7.59 -6.48 18.84
N LEU A 360 -8.41 -7.46 18.49
CA LEU A 360 -9.49 -7.96 19.35
C LEU A 360 -9.16 -9.24 20.11
N CYS A 361 -8.22 -10.04 19.61
CA CYS A 361 -7.94 -11.38 20.11
C CYS A 361 -7.74 -11.44 21.63
N THR A 362 -8.38 -12.43 22.24
CA THR A 362 -8.39 -12.71 23.67
C THR A 362 -7.91 -14.13 23.91
N GLU A 363 -7.82 -14.54 25.17
CA GLU A 363 -7.52 -15.94 25.53
C GLU A 363 -8.61 -16.92 25.03
N THR A 364 -9.83 -16.42 24.80
CA THR A 364 -11.00 -17.23 24.43
C THR A 364 -11.33 -17.21 22.95
N ASP A 365 -11.09 -16.12 22.21
CA ASP A 365 -11.32 -16.07 20.76
C ASP A 365 -10.52 -14.96 20.05
N THR A 366 -10.58 -14.94 18.72
CA THR A 366 -9.90 -13.92 17.91
C THR A 366 -10.70 -12.62 17.71
N GLN A 367 -11.94 -12.55 18.21
CA GLN A 367 -12.88 -11.45 17.96
C GLN A 367 -13.25 -10.68 19.24
N GLY A 368 -12.59 -10.94 20.36
CA GLY A 368 -12.85 -10.32 21.66
C GLY A 368 -14.24 -10.62 22.21
N GLY A 369 -14.80 -11.77 21.86
CA GLY A 369 -16.18 -12.16 22.17
C GLY A 369 -17.26 -11.41 21.39
N VAL A 370 -16.88 -10.59 20.40
CA VAL A 370 -17.82 -9.86 19.55
C VAL A 370 -18.27 -10.74 18.39
N ARG A 371 -19.57 -10.74 18.09
CA ARG A 371 -20.15 -11.36 16.90
C ARG A 371 -20.87 -10.30 16.08
N PHE A 372 -21.12 -10.61 14.83
CA PHE A 372 -21.78 -9.70 13.90
C PHE A 372 -23.05 -10.35 13.38
N ALA A 373 -24.18 -9.67 13.50
CA ALA A 373 -25.46 -10.11 12.96
C ALA A 373 -25.61 -9.61 11.53
N GLN A 374 -26.16 -10.45 10.66
CA GLN A 374 -26.60 -10.04 9.32
C GLN A 374 -27.75 -9.02 9.48
N ILE A 375 -27.68 -7.91 8.75
CA ILE A 375 -28.78 -6.95 8.67
C ILE A 375 -29.85 -7.50 7.73
N GLY A 376 -31.10 -7.39 8.16
CA GLY A 376 -32.25 -7.96 7.47
C GLY A 376 -32.47 -9.43 7.85
N SER A 377 -33.66 -9.90 7.56
CA SER A 377 -34.18 -11.23 7.84
C SER A 377 -34.11 -12.15 6.62
N ASN A 378 -34.30 -13.46 6.79
CA ASN A 378 -34.43 -14.36 5.64
C ASN A 378 -35.69 -14.01 4.82
N GLU A 379 -36.75 -13.50 5.46
CA GLU A 379 -38.03 -13.17 4.83
C GLU A 379 -37.97 -11.95 3.91
N ASP A 380 -37.08 -10.99 4.19
CA ASP A 380 -36.82 -9.81 3.35
C ASP A 380 -35.52 -9.92 2.54
N ALA A 381 -35.02 -11.16 2.37
CA ALA A 381 -33.83 -11.49 1.60
C ALA A 381 -32.54 -10.80 2.13
N HIS A 382 -32.52 -10.52 3.43
CA HIS A 382 -31.51 -9.72 4.12
C HIS A 382 -31.40 -8.30 3.56
N ALA A 383 -32.54 -7.60 3.52
CA ALA A 383 -32.58 -6.20 3.14
C ALA A 383 -31.70 -5.36 4.09
N PHE A 384 -30.79 -4.56 3.53
CA PHE A 384 -29.88 -3.71 4.31
C PHE A 384 -30.01 -2.22 3.99
N GLU A 385 -30.53 -1.87 2.82
CA GLU A 385 -30.75 -0.48 2.41
C GLU A 385 -32.06 -0.33 1.63
N ILE A 386 -32.76 0.78 1.87
CA ILE A 386 -33.98 1.18 1.17
C ILE A 386 -33.74 2.56 0.57
N LEU A 387 -33.69 2.65 -0.76
CA LEU A 387 -33.35 3.86 -1.49
C LEU A 387 -34.62 4.50 -2.08
N SER A 388 -35.05 5.63 -1.53
CA SER A 388 -36.08 6.48 -2.11
C SER A 388 -35.45 7.54 -3.00
N ILE A 389 -35.57 7.35 -4.32
CA ILE A 389 -35.00 8.23 -5.33
C ILE A 389 -36.14 8.87 -6.13
N PRO A 390 -36.29 10.20 -6.13
CA PRO A 390 -37.36 10.86 -6.87
C PRO A 390 -37.37 10.53 -8.37
N GLY A 391 -38.54 10.16 -8.88
CA GLY A 391 -38.78 9.80 -10.28
C GLY A 391 -38.31 8.40 -10.68
N MET A 392 -37.72 7.63 -9.76
CA MET A 392 -37.20 6.30 -10.10
C MET A 392 -38.31 5.26 -10.11
N GLY A 393 -38.44 4.52 -11.22
CA GLY A 393 -39.45 3.47 -11.39
C GLY A 393 -40.88 4.02 -11.58
N THR A 394 -41.05 5.32 -11.80
CA THR A 394 -42.34 6.00 -11.92
C THR A 394 -42.44 6.79 -13.23
N ASP A 395 -43.66 7.02 -13.71
CA ASP A 395 -43.93 7.88 -14.88
C ASP A 395 -43.85 9.38 -14.52
N SER A 396 -44.02 9.69 -13.22
CA SER A 396 -43.92 11.04 -12.67
C SER A 396 -42.61 11.22 -11.92
N TYR A 397 -41.93 12.32 -12.22
CA TYR A 397 -40.70 12.68 -11.55
C TYR A 397 -40.84 13.10 -10.09
N ASP A 398 -42.05 13.47 -9.66
CA ASP A 398 -42.35 13.89 -8.29
C ASP A 398 -42.77 12.70 -7.40
N GLU A 399 -42.92 11.51 -7.97
CA GLU A 399 -43.24 10.29 -7.23
C GLU A 399 -41.97 9.52 -6.83
N GLU A 400 -42.07 8.80 -5.71
CA GLU A 400 -40.98 8.00 -5.16
C GLU A 400 -41.46 6.56 -4.96
N LEU A 401 -40.82 5.60 -5.64
CA LEU A 401 -40.95 4.17 -5.34
C LEU A 401 -39.62 3.67 -4.75
N PRO A 402 -39.59 3.29 -3.46
CA PRO A 402 -38.35 2.83 -2.83
C PRO A 402 -37.80 1.56 -3.50
N PHE A 403 -36.49 1.54 -3.71
CA PHE A 403 -35.75 0.37 -4.19
C PHE A 403 -34.98 -0.27 -3.05
N ILE A 404 -35.11 -1.57 -2.88
CA ILE A 404 -34.52 -2.31 -1.76
C ILE A 404 -33.24 -2.99 -2.23
N LEU A 405 -32.16 -2.83 -1.48
CA LEU A 405 -30.95 -3.63 -1.65
C LEU A 405 -30.93 -4.74 -0.59
N ASN A 406 -30.71 -5.95 -1.08
CA ASN A 406 -30.73 -7.19 -0.33
C ASN A 406 -29.39 -7.92 -0.51
N ALA A 407 -29.04 -8.77 0.46
CA ALA A 407 -27.81 -9.55 0.38
C ALA A 407 -27.98 -10.77 -0.53
N ASP A 408 -29.16 -11.38 -0.51
CA ASP A 408 -29.46 -12.57 -1.29
C ASP A 408 -29.35 -12.31 -2.79
N GLY A 409 -28.60 -13.16 -3.48
CA GLY A 409 -28.35 -13.01 -4.92
C GLY A 409 -27.29 -11.96 -5.28
N GLY A 410 -26.82 -11.13 -4.33
CA GLY A 410 -25.75 -10.15 -4.53
C GLY A 410 -25.94 -9.31 -5.80
N THR A 411 -24.89 -9.22 -6.63
CA THR A 411 -24.97 -8.51 -7.92
C THR A 411 -26.04 -9.08 -8.85
N ALA A 412 -26.26 -10.39 -8.85
CA ALA A 412 -27.27 -11.02 -9.71
C ALA A 412 -28.69 -10.64 -9.27
N GLY A 413 -28.95 -10.55 -7.97
CA GLY A 413 -30.22 -10.05 -7.41
C GLY A 413 -30.50 -8.62 -7.86
N LEU A 414 -29.52 -7.72 -7.74
CA LEU A 414 -29.63 -6.34 -8.24
C LEU A 414 -29.95 -6.29 -9.74
N ILE A 415 -29.25 -7.10 -10.55
CA ILE A 415 -29.48 -7.18 -12.00
C ILE A 415 -30.92 -7.61 -12.29
N ASP A 416 -31.41 -8.63 -11.59
CA ASP A 416 -32.74 -9.18 -11.79
C ASP A 416 -33.83 -8.17 -11.41
N ASP A 417 -33.64 -7.44 -10.30
CA ASP A 417 -34.55 -6.37 -9.88
C ASP A 417 -34.49 -5.16 -10.81
N ALA A 418 -33.31 -4.76 -11.27
CA ALA A 418 -33.16 -3.69 -12.25
C ALA A 418 -33.82 -4.04 -13.60
N ALA A 419 -33.71 -5.30 -14.05
CA ALA A 419 -34.38 -5.79 -15.25
C ALA A 419 -35.92 -5.77 -15.10
N LYS A 420 -36.43 -6.27 -13.96
CA LYS A 420 -37.87 -6.35 -13.67
C LYS A 420 -38.53 -4.99 -13.50
N TYR A 421 -37.91 -4.09 -12.74
CA TYR A 421 -38.56 -2.85 -12.29
C TYR A 421 -38.12 -1.61 -13.06
N LEU A 422 -36.91 -1.62 -13.64
CA LEU A 422 -36.31 -0.42 -14.24
C LEU A 422 -35.99 -0.57 -15.73
N ASN A 423 -36.47 -1.63 -16.40
CA ASN A 423 -36.20 -1.91 -17.82
C ASN A 423 -34.69 -2.00 -18.15
N ASP A 424 -33.89 -2.60 -17.28
CA ASP A 424 -32.52 -3.01 -17.61
C ASP A 424 -32.49 -4.28 -18.48
N GLY A 425 -31.31 -4.62 -19.01
CA GLY A 425 -31.06 -5.93 -19.60
C GLY A 425 -31.10 -7.07 -18.56
N TRP A 426 -31.38 -8.28 -19.02
CA TRP A 426 -31.47 -9.49 -18.23
C TRP A 426 -30.08 -10.13 -18.02
N PRO A 427 -29.89 -10.87 -16.90
CA PRO A 427 -28.71 -11.70 -16.73
C PRO A 427 -28.73 -12.86 -17.75
N ASP A 428 -27.57 -13.47 -17.98
CA ASP A 428 -27.52 -14.67 -18.82
C ASP A 428 -28.00 -15.92 -18.05
N ALA A 429 -28.21 -17.02 -18.79
CA ALA A 429 -28.70 -18.28 -18.21
C ALA A 429 -27.72 -18.92 -17.21
N GLU A 430 -26.45 -18.51 -17.20
CA GLU A 430 -25.41 -19.01 -16.30
C GLU A 430 -25.21 -18.09 -15.08
N GLY A 431 -26.03 -17.03 -14.93
CA GLY A 431 -25.94 -16.08 -13.83
C GLY A 431 -24.86 -15.00 -14.01
N GLY A 432 -24.28 -14.89 -15.19
CA GLY A 432 -23.44 -13.77 -15.59
C GLY A 432 -24.26 -12.54 -15.99
N ASN A 433 -23.55 -11.47 -16.38
CA ASN A 433 -24.15 -10.16 -16.62
C ASN A 433 -25.15 -10.13 -17.80
N GLY A 434 -25.15 -11.12 -18.69
CA GLY A 434 -26.01 -11.12 -19.88
C GLY A 434 -25.94 -9.82 -20.68
N ASN A 435 -27.09 -9.19 -20.92
CA ASN A 435 -27.18 -7.87 -21.55
C ASN A 435 -27.48 -6.74 -20.54
N SER A 436 -27.37 -6.99 -19.23
CA SER A 436 -27.56 -5.99 -18.19
C SER A 436 -26.45 -4.94 -18.21
N VAL A 437 -26.86 -3.68 -18.32
CA VAL A 437 -25.95 -2.53 -18.21
C VAL A 437 -25.53 -2.34 -16.75
N THR A 438 -26.45 -2.59 -15.81
CA THR A 438 -26.18 -2.54 -14.36
C THR A 438 -25.11 -3.55 -13.97
N GLY A 439 -25.21 -4.79 -14.43
CA GLY A 439 -24.23 -5.84 -14.17
C GLY A 439 -22.85 -5.51 -14.75
N ALA A 440 -22.82 -5.03 -16.00
CA ALA A 440 -21.57 -4.59 -16.63
C ALA A 440 -20.92 -3.41 -15.87
N TYR A 441 -21.72 -2.45 -15.40
CA TYR A 441 -21.25 -1.32 -14.62
C TYR A 441 -20.73 -1.74 -13.25
N ALA A 442 -21.44 -2.64 -12.54
CA ALA A 442 -21.00 -3.19 -11.27
C ALA A 442 -19.67 -3.93 -11.39
N ALA A 443 -19.50 -4.75 -12.43
CA ALA A 443 -18.25 -5.44 -12.72
C ALA A 443 -17.09 -4.45 -13.00
N ALA A 444 -17.35 -3.38 -13.74
CA ALA A 444 -16.36 -2.32 -13.98
C ALA A 444 -15.98 -1.59 -12.67
N CYS A 445 -16.95 -1.33 -11.79
CA CYS A 445 -16.69 -0.75 -10.47
C CYS A 445 -15.80 -1.68 -9.63
N GLU A 446 -16.11 -2.98 -9.55
CA GLU A 446 -15.26 -3.92 -8.79
C GLU A 446 -13.85 -4.01 -9.36
N ALA A 447 -13.70 -3.99 -10.69
CA ALA A 447 -12.39 -3.96 -11.34
C ALA A 447 -11.58 -2.70 -10.94
N ILE A 448 -12.20 -1.53 -10.90
CA ILE A 448 -11.57 -0.30 -10.41
C ILE A 448 -11.21 -0.44 -8.92
N ASN A 449 -12.16 -0.89 -8.09
CA ASN A 449 -12.01 -1.04 -6.64
C ASN A 449 -10.95 -2.05 -6.22
N SER A 450 -10.66 -3.05 -7.06
CA SER A 450 -9.62 -4.06 -6.81
C SER A 450 -8.23 -3.43 -6.58
N THR A 451 -7.99 -2.24 -7.15
CA THR A 451 -6.74 -1.47 -7.00
C THR A 451 -6.80 -0.40 -5.89
N ALA A 452 -7.90 -0.29 -5.13
CA ALA A 452 -8.07 0.71 -4.08
C ALA A 452 -7.03 0.58 -2.96
N ASN A 453 -6.69 -0.65 -2.58
CA ASN A 453 -5.67 -0.92 -1.56
C ASN A 453 -4.31 -0.31 -1.95
N GLU A 454 -3.91 -0.36 -3.22
CA GLU A 454 -2.66 0.20 -3.70
C GLU A 454 -2.60 1.73 -3.58
N PHE A 455 -3.75 2.38 -3.80
CA PHE A 455 -3.92 3.81 -3.60
C PHE A 455 -3.82 4.17 -2.11
N TYR A 456 -4.52 3.44 -1.24
CA TYR A 456 -4.47 3.71 0.20
C TYR A 456 -3.08 3.47 0.80
N ILE A 457 -2.37 2.42 0.37
CA ILE A 457 -0.97 2.20 0.75
C ILE A 457 -0.07 3.36 0.29
N SER A 458 -0.35 4.00 -0.85
CA SER A 458 0.45 5.15 -1.30
C SER A 458 0.47 6.30 -0.28
N LYS A 459 -0.55 6.41 0.58
CA LYS A 459 -0.69 7.44 1.62
C LYS A 459 0.25 7.26 2.81
N ILE A 460 0.95 6.14 2.89
CA ILE A 460 2.00 5.87 3.90
C ILE A 460 3.38 5.62 3.27
N LEU A 461 3.48 5.64 1.93
CA LEU A 461 4.75 5.51 1.21
C LEU A 461 5.30 6.87 0.79
N SER A 462 6.63 7.04 0.81
CA SER A 462 7.25 8.30 0.39
C SER A 462 6.97 8.64 -1.08
N GLU A 463 6.95 9.93 -1.40
CA GLU A 463 6.70 10.41 -2.78
C GLU A 463 7.69 9.83 -3.79
N LYS A 464 8.96 9.67 -3.41
CA LYS A 464 9.99 9.03 -4.26
C LYS A 464 9.63 7.60 -4.65
N VAL A 465 9.02 6.85 -3.74
CA VAL A 465 8.58 5.49 -4.01
C VAL A 465 7.31 5.52 -4.86
N ASN A 466 6.36 6.39 -4.53
CA ASN A 466 5.14 6.53 -5.32
C ASN A 466 5.42 6.97 -6.76
N SER A 467 6.42 7.83 -7.01
CA SER A 467 6.82 8.25 -8.36
C SER A 467 7.40 7.13 -9.22
N LEU A 468 7.83 6.03 -8.61
CA LEU A 468 8.36 4.85 -9.32
C LEU A 468 7.25 3.82 -9.62
N ARG A 469 6.05 3.98 -9.06
CA ARG A 469 4.92 3.07 -9.23
C ARG A 469 4.00 3.60 -10.33
N SER A 470 3.37 2.69 -11.07
CA SER A 470 2.21 3.05 -11.89
C SER A 470 1.07 3.53 -10.99
N SER A 471 0.35 4.56 -11.43
CA SER A 471 -0.85 4.99 -10.71
C SER A 471 -1.91 3.88 -10.80
N PRO A 472 -2.52 3.47 -9.67
CA PRO A 472 -3.58 2.48 -9.69
C PRO A 472 -4.81 3.04 -10.39
N THR A 473 -5.56 2.17 -11.08
CA THR A 473 -6.79 2.56 -11.79
C THR A 473 -7.80 3.24 -10.89
N TYR A 474 -7.86 2.86 -9.61
CA TYR A 474 -8.69 3.52 -8.59
C TYR A 474 -8.35 5.01 -8.43
N GLN A 475 -7.07 5.37 -8.42
CA GLN A 475 -6.63 6.77 -8.30
C GLN A 475 -6.93 7.57 -9.57
N ASP A 476 -6.58 7.01 -10.74
CA ASP A 476 -6.81 7.67 -12.04
C ASP A 476 -8.30 7.87 -12.34
N SER A 477 -9.15 6.96 -11.86
CA SER A 477 -10.61 7.10 -11.93
C SER A 477 -11.12 8.04 -10.84
N GLY A 478 -10.56 7.97 -9.62
CA GLY A 478 -10.98 8.76 -8.48
C GLY A 478 -10.87 10.27 -8.64
N ILE A 479 -9.96 10.75 -9.49
CA ILE A 479 -9.85 12.17 -9.83
C ILE A 479 -10.86 12.64 -10.89
N ARG A 480 -11.87 11.82 -11.21
CA ARG A 480 -12.94 12.14 -12.16
C ARG A 480 -14.29 12.07 -11.47
N TYR A 481 -15.25 12.78 -12.02
CA TYR A 481 -16.63 12.78 -11.54
C TYR A 481 -17.36 11.49 -11.89
N ALA A 482 -18.20 11.00 -10.97
CA ALA A 482 -19.02 9.81 -11.18
C ALA A 482 -19.99 9.99 -12.36
N GLN A 483 -20.54 11.20 -12.56
CA GLN A 483 -21.44 11.53 -13.67
C GLN A 483 -20.88 11.13 -15.03
N SER A 484 -19.58 11.34 -15.28
CA SER A 484 -18.97 11.04 -16.58
C SER A 484 -19.01 9.54 -16.90
N PHE A 485 -18.90 8.68 -15.89
CA PHE A 485 -19.00 7.24 -16.06
C PHE A 485 -20.47 6.80 -16.19
N LEU A 486 -21.34 7.33 -15.32
CA LEU A 486 -22.77 7.05 -15.35
C LEU A 486 -23.41 7.41 -16.69
N ASN A 487 -23.15 8.61 -17.22
CA ASN A 487 -23.69 9.05 -18.52
C ASN A 487 -23.14 8.21 -19.68
N LYS A 488 -21.87 7.81 -19.61
CA LYS A 488 -21.24 7.00 -20.67
C LYS A 488 -21.76 5.56 -20.69
N THR A 489 -22.08 5.01 -19.53
CA THR A 489 -22.55 3.62 -19.42
C THR A 489 -24.06 3.50 -19.61
N PHE A 490 -24.84 4.37 -18.95
CA PHE A 490 -26.29 4.35 -19.00
C PHE A 490 -26.79 5.48 -19.92
N THR A 491 -26.70 5.23 -21.22
CA THR A 491 -27.05 6.22 -22.24
C THR A 491 -28.56 6.36 -22.42
N ILE A 492 -29.31 5.27 -22.33
CA ILE A 492 -30.75 5.25 -22.68
C ILE A 492 -31.64 5.17 -21.45
N ASN A 493 -31.17 4.56 -20.37
CA ASN A 493 -31.98 4.27 -19.18
C ASN A 493 -31.64 5.22 -18.02
N PRO A 494 -32.38 6.32 -17.83
CA PRO A 494 -32.10 7.27 -16.76
C PRO A 494 -32.45 6.71 -15.37
N HIS A 495 -33.33 5.71 -15.26
CA HIS A 495 -33.70 5.13 -13.98
C HIS A 495 -32.59 4.27 -13.40
N THR A 496 -32.01 3.34 -14.16
CA THR A 496 -30.86 2.54 -13.69
C THR A 496 -29.63 3.40 -13.46
N ARG A 497 -29.43 4.45 -14.28
CA ARG A 497 -28.38 5.46 -14.04
C ARG A 497 -28.53 6.13 -12.68
N SER A 498 -29.76 6.46 -12.30
CA SER A 498 -30.10 7.13 -11.03
C SER A 498 -30.04 6.17 -9.85
N LEU A 499 -30.43 4.91 -10.03
CA LEU A 499 -30.22 3.84 -9.06
C LEU A 499 -28.72 3.71 -8.71
N MET A 500 -27.86 3.57 -9.72
CA MET A 500 -26.41 3.46 -9.50
C MET A 500 -25.82 4.71 -8.86
N ALA A 501 -26.31 5.90 -9.25
CA ALA A 501 -25.98 7.15 -8.56
C ALA A 501 -26.31 7.05 -7.06
N GLY A 502 -27.55 6.68 -6.72
CA GLY A 502 -28.02 6.56 -5.34
C GLY A 502 -27.20 5.58 -4.50
N ILE A 503 -26.91 4.38 -5.03
CA ILE A 503 -26.08 3.38 -4.34
C ILE A 503 -24.68 3.95 -4.04
N GLY A 504 -24.09 4.65 -5.00
CA GLY A 504 -22.71 5.12 -4.93
C GLY A 504 -22.49 6.39 -4.10
N MET A 505 -23.52 7.19 -3.79
CA MET A 505 -23.35 8.46 -3.04
C MET A 505 -24.28 8.68 -1.87
N LYS A 506 -25.04 7.67 -1.42
CA LYS A 506 -25.98 7.78 -0.28
C LYS A 506 -25.44 8.45 0.99
N GLY A 507 -24.14 8.33 1.26
CA GLY A 507 -23.50 8.81 2.48
C GLY A 507 -23.29 10.33 2.56
N GLU A 508 -23.35 11.06 1.45
CA GLU A 508 -23.25 12.53 1.39
C GLU A 508 -24.28 13.05 0.40
N ASN A 509 -25.02 14.11 0.73
CA ASN A 509 -26.00 14.70 -0.18
C ASN A 509 -25.30 15.52 -1.29
N ILE A 510 -24.59 14.84 -2.18
CA ILE A 510 -23.82 15.43 -3.27
C ILE A 510 -24.18 14.75 -4.59
N ARG A 511 -24.34 15.55 -5.65
CA ARG A 511 -24.71 15.06 -6.99
C ARG A 511 -23.54 14.32 -7.66
N PRO A 512 -23.80 13.39 -8.60
CA PRO A 512 -22.73 12.66 -9.28
C PRO A 512 -21.77 13.57 -10.08
N GLY A 513 -22.24 14.76 -10.50
CA GLY A 513 -21.42 15.80 -11.14
C GLY A 513 -20.43 16.51 -10.21
N ALA A 514 -20.47 16.23 -8.91
CA ALA A 514 -19.54 16.72 -7.91
C ALA A 514 -18.89 15.58 -7.08
N THR A 515 -19.42 14.37 -7.15
CA THR A 515 -18.88 13.17 -6.49
C THR A 515 -17.72 12.56 -7.26
N SER A 516 -16.66 12.19 -6.55
CA SER A 516 -15.55 11.40 -7.07
C SER A 516 -15.97 9.97 -7.40
N MET A 517 -15.44 9.44 -8.51
CA MET A 517 -15.60 8.03 -8.86
C MET A 517 -15.02 7.08 -7.80
N ALA A 518 -14.05 7.52 -6.98
CA ALA A 518 -13.47 6.68 -5.93
C ALA A 518 -14.49 6.37 -4.83
N ALA A 519 -15.19 7.38 -4.31
CA ALA A 519 -16.25 7.20 -3.33
C ALA A 519 -17.42 6.39 -3.93
N HIS A 520 -17.80 6.72 -5.17
CA HIS A 520 -18.87 6.05 -5.89
C HIS A 520 -18.63 4.53 -6.05
N VAL A 521 -17.45 4.16 -6.56
CA VAL A 521 -17.06 2.76 -6.77
C VAL A 521 -16.95 2.01 -5.45
N THR A 522 -16.36 2.61 -4.42
CA THR A 522 -16.23 1.95 -3.12
C THR A 522 -17.59 1.64 -2.50
N ASN A 523 -18.55 2.56 -2.60
CA ASN A 523 -19.90 2.34 -2.08
C ASN A 523 -20.67 1.28 -2.88
N ILE A 524 -20.56 1.27 -4.21
CA ILE A 524 -21.15 0.21 -5.07
C ILE A 524 -20.54 -1.15 -4.71
N SER A 525 -19.21 -1.26 -4.69
CA SER A 525 -18.50 -2.50 -4.35
C SER A 525 -18.78 -3.00 -2.93
N ALA A 526 -19.11 -2.11 -2.00
CA ALA A 526 -19.51 -2.46 -0.65
C ALA A 526 -20.93 -3.03 -0.63
N ALA A 527 -21.88 -2.39 -1.32
CA ALA A 527 -23.26 -2.87 -1.41
C ALA A 527 -23.39 -4.20 -2.17
N LEU A 528 -22.53 -4.42 -3.18
CA LEU A 528 -22.61 -5.57 -4.08
C LEU A 528 -21.59 -6.67 -3.76
N SER A 529 -21.09 -6.73 -2.53
CA SER A 529 -20.09 -7.75 -2.18
C SER A 529 -20.63 -9.17 -2.09
N GLY A 530 -21.96 -9.34 -2.08
CA GLY A 530 -22.64 -10.63 -1.89
C GLY A 530 -22.66 -11.13 -0.44
N GLU A 531 -21.93 -10.47 0.47
CA GLU A 531 -21.99 -10.73 1.92
C GLU A 531 -23.07 -9.87 2.62
N GLY A 532 -23.69 -8.91 1.91
CA GLY A 532 -24.59 -7.93 2.52
C GLY A 532 -23.90 -7.05 3.57
N MET A 533 -24.71 -6.51 4.49
CA MET A 533 -24.24 -5.66 5.59
C MET A 533 -24.48 -6.35 6.93
N HIS A 534 -23.53 -6.17 7.84
CA HIS A 534 -23.58 -6.74 9.18
C HIS A 534 -23.54 -5.65 10.25
N TYR A 535 -23.92 -6.00 11.48
CA TYR A 535 -23.89 -5.11 12.63
C TYR A 535 -23.30 -5.82 13.85
N PRO A 536 -22.40 -5.18 14.63
CA PRO A 536 -21.87 -5.80 15.84
C PRO A 536 -22.99 -6.05 16.85
N ILE A 537 -23.11 -7.30 17.33
CA ILE A 537 -24.05 -7.65 18.40
C ILE A 537 -23.62 -6.92 19.67
N GLY A 538 -24.57 -6.23 20.32
CA GLY A 538 -24.30 -5.28 21.40
C GLY A 538 -23.96 -3.85 20.92
N GLY A 539 -23.94 -3.63 19.61
CA GLY A 539 -23.61 -2.36 18.97
C GLY A 539 -22.15 -1.94 19.13
N PRO A 540 -21.82 -0.68 18.75
CA PRO A 540 -20.47 -0.13 18.87
C PRO A 540 -19.90 -0.21 20.27
N ARG A 541 -20.73 -0.17 21.32
CA ARG A 541 -20.28 -0.30 22.72
C ARG A 541 -19.58 -1.63 22.96
N ALA A 542 -20.12 -2.75 22.49
CA ALA A 542 -19.51 -4.06 22.68
C ALA A 542 -18.14 -4.14 21.99
N LEU A 543 -18.08 -3.73 20.73
CA LEU A 543 -16.84 -3.68 19.96
C LEU A 543 -15.80 -2.76 20.60
N CYS A 544 -16.20 -1.55 20.99
CA CYS A 544 -15.32 -0.56 21.60
C CYS A 544 -14.84 -0.99 22.99
N ARG A 545 -15.67 -1.70 23.77
CA ARG A 545 -15.29 -2.22 25.09
C ARG A 545 -14.28 -3.36 24.96
N ALA A 546 -14.42 -4.24 23.97
CA ALA A 546 -13.41 -5.25 23.64
C ALA A 546 -12.07 -4.61 23.25
N LEU A 547 -12.08 -3.59 22.37
CA LEU A 547 -10.87 -2.85 21.98
C LEU A 547 -10.24 -2.09 23.16
N ALA A 548 -11.05 -1.40 23.95
CA ALA A 548 -10.60 -0.64 25.12
C ALA A 548 -10.00 -1.56 26.19
N ASN A 549 -10.52 -2.78 26.36
CA ASN A 549 -9.96 -3.75 27.30
C ASN A 549 -8.49 -4.07 26.97
N VAL A 550 -8.15 -4.22 25.69
CA VAL A 550 -6.75 -4.42 25.27
C VAL A 550 -5.86 -3.24 25.66
N VAL A 551 -6.36 -2.01 25.48
CA VAL A 551 -5.65 -0.78 25.86
C VAL A 551 -5.39 -0.76 27.37
N LEU A 552 -6.42 -1.02 28.17
CA LEU A 552 -6.34 -1.02 29.63
C LEU A 552 -5.40 -2.12 30.16
N ARG A 553 -5.52 -3.34 29.66
CA ARG A 553 -4.65 -4.48 30.05
C ARG A 553 -3.18 -4.27 29.63
N SER A 554 -2.94 -3.43 28.63
CA SER A 554 -1.59 -3.03 28.22
C SER A 554 -1.03 -1.83 29.01
N GLY A 555 -1.76 -1.35 30.02
CA GLY A 555 -1.37 -0.20 30.85
C GLY A 555 -1.63 1.16 30.21
N GLY A 556 -2.49 1.21 29.21
CA GLY A 556 -3.05 2.44 28.64
C GLY A 556 -4.30 2.92 29.39
N ARG A 557 -4.93 3.98 28.89
CA ARG A 557 -6.16 4.55 29.48
C ARG A 557 -7.05 5.16 28.41
N VAL A 558 -8.36 5.15 28.65
CA VAL A 558 -9.38 5.76 27.78
C VAL A 558 -10.17 6.80 28.58
N LEU A 559 -10.00 8.07 28.22
CA LEU A 559 -10.64 9.21 28.87
C LEU A 559 -11.74 9.80 27.99
N THR A 560 -12.88 10.12 28.60
CA THR A 560 -14.04 10.73 27.96
C THR A 560 -14.28 12.16 28.47
N SER A 561 -15.13 12.91 27.78
CA SER A 561 -15.43 14.32 28.07
C SER A 561 -14.19 15.22 28.05
N VAL A 562 -13.25 14.95 27.14
CA VAL A 562 -12.00 15.67 26.99
C VAL A 562 -11.99 16.45 25.67
N ASP A 563 -12.29 17.75 25.77
CA ASP A 563 -12.22 18.65 24.62
C ASP A 563 -10.81 19.19 24.43
N VAL A 564 -10.14 18.79 23.34
CA VAL A 564 -8.82 19.31 22.96
C VAL A 564 -8.97 20.60 22.17
N ALA A 565 -8.28 21.65 22.61
CA ALA A 565 -8.29 22.95 21.96
C ALA A 565 -7.17 23.10 20.92
N GLU A 566 -5.95 22.66 21.26
CA GLU A 566 -4.76 23.00 20.48
C GLU A 566 -3.67 21.91 20.58
N LEU A 567 -2.87 21.75 19.52
CA LEU A 567 -1.67 20.91 19.49
C LEU A 567 -0.45 21.68 20.01
N ILE A 568 0.39 21.02 20.81
CA ILE A 568 1.59 21.62 21.38
C ILE A 568 2.82 21.19 20.58
N PHE A 569 3.67 22.16 20.20
CA PHE A 569 4.90 21.93 19.45
C PHE A 569 6.15 22.23 20.29
N GLY A 570 7.23 21.49 20.02
CA GLY A 570 8.54 21.75 20.61
C GLY A 570 9.24 22.97 20.00
N GLU A 571 10.40 23.32 20.55
CA GLU A 571 11.20 24.41 19.99
C GLU A 571 11.63 24.10 18.55
N PRO A 572 11.55 25.07 17.62
CA PRO A 572 12.10 24.93 16.29
C PRO A 572 13.59 24.58 16.36
N ARG A 573 14.02 23.55 15.64
CA ARG A 573 15.45 23.28 15.51
C ARG A 573 16.11 24.39 14.67
N GLU A 574 16.72 25.37 15.33
CA GLU A 574 17.64 26.29 14.65
C GLU A 574 18.98 25.58 14.41
N GLN A 575 19.38 25.50 13.12
CA GLN A 575 20.70 25.11 12.56
C GLN A 575 20.93 23.65 12.11
N ALA A 576 21.17 23.48 10.80
CA ALA A 576 22.40 22.88 10.23
C ALA A 576 22.43 22.87 8.66
N SER A 577 22.07 23.94 7.95
CA SER A 577 22.29 24.03 6.50
C SER A 577 23.65 24.68 6.15
N LYS A 578 24.75 23.97 6.47
CA LYS A 578 26.04 24.11 5.75
C LYS A 578 26.34 22.88 4.88
N GLY A 579 25.29 22.25 4.35
CA GLY A 579 25.36 21.21 3.33
C GLY A 579 24.64 21.68 2.08
N LYS A 580 25.30 21.58 0.93
CA LYS A 580 24.84 22.05 -0.40
C LYS A 580 23.33 21.87 -0.61
N GLN A 581 22.59 22.98 -0.58
CA GLN A 581 21.28 23.07 -1.23
C GLN A 581 21.48 22.67 -2.69
N LYS A 582 20.72 21.68 -3.16
CA LYS A 582 20.53 21.45 -4.59
C LYS A 582 19.55 22.53 -5.07
N GLU A 583 19.89 23.19 -6.17
CA GLU A 583 18.97 24.13 -6.85
C GLU A 583 17.65 23.40 -7.17
N GLY A 584 16.55 23.85 -6.56
CA GLY A 584 15.20 23.33 -6.81
C GLY A 584 14.21 23.46 -5.65
N ASP A 585 14.64 23.23 -4.39
CA ASP A 585 13.74 23.26 -3.21
C ASP A 585 13.91 24.57 -2.43
N ASN A 586 12.90 25.45 -2.50
CA ASN A 586 12.77 26.66 -1.68
C ASN A 586 12.14 26.33 -0.31
N ASP A 587 12.55 25.23 0.33
CA ASP A 587 11.98 24.84 1.62
C ASP A 587 12.65 25.60 2.77
N GLY A 588 11.81 26.31 3.54
CA GLY A 588 12.20 26.96 4.78
C GLY A 588 12.69 25.99 5.85
N PRO A 589 12.90 26.44 7.11
CA PRO A 589 13.28 25.54 8.19
C PRO A 589 12.25 24.43 8.37
N PRO A 590 12.66 23.19 8.70
CA PRO A 590 11.73 22.08 8.90
C PRO A 590 10.75 22.38 10.04
N PRO A 591 9.50 21.89 9.94
CA PRO A 591 8.49 22.09 10.99
C PRO A 591 8.91 21.45 12.33
N PRO A 592 8.53 22.06 13.45
CA PRO A 592 8.80 21.49 14.78
C PRO A 592 7.97 20.22 15.00
N ARG A 593 8.44 19.39 15.93
CA ARG A 593 7.75 18.17 16.34
C ARG A 593 6.54 18.50 17.22
N CYS A 594 5.44 17.79 17.02
CA CYS A 594 4.31 17.78 17.96
C CYS A 594 4.70 16.99 19.21
N VAL A 595 4.50 17.59 20.38
CA VAL A 595 4.95 17.07 21.68
C VAL A 595 3.82 16.87 22.68
N GLY A 596 2.57 17.21 22.32
CA GLY A 596 1.44 17.09 23.23
C GLY A 596 0.21 17.82 22.75
N VAL A 597 -0.75 17.98 23.66
CA VAL A 597 -2.02 18.68 23.42
C VAL A 597 -2.40 19.56 24.59
N LYS A 598 -3.15 20.62 24.30
CA LYS A 598 -3.76 21.52 25.27
C LYS A 598 -5.27 21.33 25.25
N LEU A 599 -5.83 21.10 26.43
CA LEU A 599 -7.26 20.93 26.64
C LEU A 599 -7.97 22.30 26.62
N SER A 600 -9.27 22.29 26.38
CA SER A 600 -10.11 23.50 26.32
C SER A 600 -10.25 24.21 27.66
N ASP A 601 -10.00 23.49 28.77
CA ASP A 601 -9.92 24.07 30.12
C ASP A 601 -8.52 24.64 30.46
N GLY A 602 -7.57 24.57 29.53
CA GLY A 602 -6.23 25.11 29.65
C GLY A 602 -5.17 24.14 30.17
N ARG A 603 -5.54 22.93 30.61
CA ARG A 603 -4.55 21.90 31.02
C ARG A 603 -3.73 21.43 29.83
N GLU A 604 -2.46 21.10 30.06
CA GLU A 604 -1.54 20.60 29.03
C GLU A 604 -1.13 19.15 29.32
N ILE A 605 -1.13 18.32 28.28
CA ILE A 605 -0.61 16.95 28.31
C ILE A 605 0.58 16.90 27.35
N LYS A 606 1.80 16.96 27.90
CA LYS A 606 3.03 17.14 27.13
C LYS A 606 4.08 16.09 27.47
N PHE A 607 4.63 15.44 26.45
CA PHE A 607 5.73 14.50 26.61
C PHE A 607 7.03 15.23 26.99
N ALA A 608 7.82 14.62 27.88
CA ALA A 608 9.12 15.15 28.29
C ALA A 608 10.13 15.16 27.12
N SER A 609 11.02 16.17 27.08
CA SER A 609 11.91 16.42 25.93
C SER A 609 12.97 15.33 25.70
N ASP A 610 13.43 14.69 26.78
CA ASP A 610 14.41 13.60 26.78
C ASP A 610 13.87 12.30 26.12
N ARG A 611 12.54 12.16 26.07
CA ARG A 611 11.86 11.05 25.37
C ARG A 611 11.97 11.10 23.86
N PHE A 612 12.44 12.22 23.31
CA PHE A 612 12.66 12.39 21.87
C PHE A 612 14.11 12.12 21.43
N ASP A 613 15.01 11.71 22.34
CA ASP A 613 16.36 11.32 21.98
C ASP A 613 16.39 9.88 21.43
N GLU A 614 16.67 9.74 20.14
CA GLU A 614 16.79 8.46 19.44
C GLU A 614 17.87 7.54 20.06
N LYS A 615 18.86 8.09 20.76
CA LYS A 615 19.91 7.32 21.43
C LYS A 615 19.43 6.53 22.64
N ASN A 616 18.28 6.91 23.22
CA ASN A 616 17.72 6.24 24.40
C ASN A 616 16.95 4.95 24.05
N GLY A 617 16.91 4.55 22.77
CA GLY A 617 16.27 3.32 22.32
C GLY A 617 14.77 3.27 22.66
N SER A 618 14.12 4.42 22.92
CA SER A 618 12.69 4.54 23.21
C SER A 618 11.87 4.80 21.95
N CYS A 619 10.64 4.25 21.86
CA CYS A 619 9.73 4.64 20.78
C CYS A 619 9.44 6.13 20.96
N LEU A 620 9.63 6.89 19.89
CA LEU A 620 9.33 8.31 19.90
C LEU A 620 7.83 8.49 20.19
N PRO A 621 7.47 9.31 21.19
CA PRO A 621 6.08 9.61 21.46
C PRO A 621 5.37 10.18 20.22
N ALA A 622 4.08 9.88 20.10
CA ALA A 622 3.25 10.30 18.97
C ALA A 622 1.92 10.88 19.44
N VAL A 623 1.42 11.87 18.70
CA VAL A 623 0.04 12.37 18.81
C VAL A 623 -0.69 11.99 17.52
N ILE A 624 -1.81 11.28 17.65
CA ILE A 624 -2.60 10.80 16.53
C ILE A 624 -3.97 11.45 16.59
N SER A 625 -4.34 12.18 15.55
CA SER A 625 -5.67 12.78 15.42
C SER A 625 -6.58 11.91 14.56
N MET A 626 -7.68 11.44 15.13
CA MET A 626 -8.77 10.75 14.43
C MET A 626 -9.95 11.69 14.12
N GLU A 627 -9.84 12.98 14.45
CA GLU A 627 -10.87 14.02 14.25
C GLU A 627 -10.92 14.59 12.82
N GLY A 628 -10.05 14.11 11.92
CA GLY A 628 -10.00 14.51 10.51
C GLY A 628 -9.07 15.70 10.20
N PHE A 629 -8.85 15.95 8.92
CA PHE A 629 -7.83 16.88 8.40
C PHE A 629 -8.16 18.33 8.71
N ILE A 630 -9.39 18.76 8.43
CA ILE A 630 -9.79 20.16 8.64
C ILE A 630 -9.71 20.50 10.12
N TRP A 631 -10.25 19.65 11.00
CA TRP A 631 -10.15 19.86 12.43
C TRP A 631 -8.70 19.91 12.90
N THR A 632 -7.86 18.99 12.44
CA THR A 632 -6.44 18.92 12.84
C THR A 632 -5.63 20.14 12.39
N PHE A 633 -5.70 20.51 11.11
CA PHE A 633 -4.81 21.54 10.54
C PHE A 633 -5.39 22.96 10.56
N ILE A 634 -6.71 23.11 10.65
CA ILE A 634 -7.37 24.43 10.68
C ILE A 634 -7.77 24.81 12.11
N ASN A 635 -8.18 23.86 12.94
CA ASN A 635 -8.73 24.20 14.27
C ASN A 635 -7.75 23.92 15.41
N MET A 636 -7.02 22.80 15.38
CA MET A 636 -6.10 22.43 16.47
C MET A 636 -4.64 22.85 16.23
N LEU A 637 -4.22 23.09 14.98
CA LEU A 637 -2.87 23.55 14.68
C LEU A 637 -2.73 25.04 15.03
N PRO A 638 -1.76 25.45 15.89
CA PRO A 638 -1.54 26.85 16.25
C PRO A 638 -1.34 27.75 15.02
N ASP A 639 -1.91 28.95 15.05
CA ASP A 639 -1.87 29.90 13.93
C ASP A 639 -0.44 30.28 13.53
N ASP A 640 0.46 30.49 14.49
CA ASP A 640 1.86 30.85 14.25
C ASP A 640 2.64 29.72 13.58
N ILE A 641 2.43 28.48 14.02
CA ILE A 641 3.01 27.28 13.41
C ILE A 641 2.46 27.10 12.00
N ARG A 642 1.14 27.21 11.82
CA ARG A 642 0.48 27.08 10.52
C ARG A 642 0.95 28.13 9.52
N MET A 643 1.09 29.39 9.93
CA MET A 643 1.53 30.48 9.06
C MET A 643 3.00 30.35 8.67
N LYS A 644 3.85 29.88 9.60
CA LYS A 644 5.30 29.75 9.37
C LYS A 644 5.67 28.51 8.57
N TYR A 645 5.06 27.37 8.87
CA TYR A 645 5.43 26.06 8.31
C TYR A 645 4.41 25.51 7.30
N LYS A 646 3.30 26.23 7.08
CA LYS A 646 2.22 25.92 6.13
C LYS A 646 1.47 24.63 6.46
N VAL A 647 0.44 24.35 5.69
CA VAL A 647 -0.38 23.13 5.80
C VAL A 647 0.08 22.08 4.78
N PRO A 648 -0.34 20.80 4.91
CA PRO A 648 -0.06 19.78 3.91
C PRO A 648 -0.47 20.19 2.49
N ARG A 649 0.30 19.73 1.49
CA ARG A 649 0.02 19.96 0.06
C ARG A 649 -1.39 19.50 -0.32
N GLY A 650 -2.09 20.28 -1.12
CA GLY A 650 -3.47 19.99 -1.52
C GLY A 650 -4.54 20.30 -0.46
N LEU A 651 -4.20 20.53 0.82
CA LEU A 651 -5.19 20.97 1.83
C LEU A 651 -6.00 22.20 1.37
N PRO A 652 -5.40 23.24 0.75
CA PRO A 652 -6.16 24.40 0.29
C PRO A 652 -7.25 24.11 -0.76
N ALA A 653 -7.15 23.00 -1.50
CA ALA A 653 -8.11 22.61 -2.52
C ALA A 653 -9.28 21.79 -1.96
N LEU A 654 -9.22 21.39 -0.68
CA LEU A 654 -10.24 20.54 -0.07
C LEU A 654 -11.48 21.34 0.32
N SER A 655 -12.58 20.61 0.47
CA SER A 655 -13.83 21.12 1.03
C SER A 655 -14.31 20.25 2.18
N SER A 656 -14.78 20.89 3.26
CA SER A 656 -15.51 20.19 4.31
C SER A 656 -16.90 19.80 3.81
N ARG A 657 -17.41 18.67 4.32
CA ARG A 657 -18.82 18.32 4.19
C ARG A 657 -19.70 19.28 4.97
N ARG A 658 -20.94 19.44 4.50
CA ARG A 658 -21.96 20.15 5.26
C ARG A 658 -22.19 19.39 6.59
N PRO A 659 -22.15 20.07 7.74
CA PRO A 659 -22.47 19.44 9.02
C PRO A 659 -23.88 18.86 9.04
N VAL A 660 -24.12 17.87 9.91
CA VAL A 660 -25.41 17.17 9.99
C VAL A 660 -26.02 17.25 11.38
N PHE A 661 -27.34 17.28 11.47
CA PHE A 661 -28.06 17.00 12.72
C PHE A 661 -28.41 15.52 12.82
N LYS A 662 -28.50 15.03 14.06
CA LYS A 662 -28.99 13.70 14.40
C LYS A 662 -30.22 13.86 15.28
N VAL A 663 -31.37 13.36 14.85
CA VAL A 663 -32.60 13.32 15.64
C VAL A 663 -32.77 11.91 16.19
N LEU A 664 -32.78 11.80 17.51
CA LEU A 664 -32.87 10.54 18.24
C LEU A 664 -34.33 10.32 18.64
N PHE A 665 -34.92 9.20 18.27
CA PHE A 665 -36.28 8.80 18.63
C PHE A 665 -36.23 7.54 19.51
N ALA A 666 -36.77 7.65 20.72
CA ALA A 666 -37.04 6.52 21.59
C ALA A 666 -38.50 6.07 21.36
N LEU A 667 -38.67 4.82 20.93
CA LEU A 667 -39.96 4.26 20.55
C LEU A 667 -40.39 3.17 21.53
N LYS A 668 -41.67 3.16 21.91
CA LYS A 668 -42.32 2.13 22.74
C LYS A 668 -42.69 0.91 21.90
N GLY A 669 -42.09 -0.24 22.21
CA GLY A 669 -42.26 -1.51 21.49
C GLY A 669 -40.93 -2.06 21.00
N SER A 670 -40.87 -3.39 20.81
CA SER A 670 -39.73 -4.03 20.12
C SER A 670 -39.79 -3.78 18.61
N ALA A 671 -38.67 -3.99 17.92
CA ALA A 671 -38.58 -3.77 16.46
C ALA A 671 -39.66 -4.58 15.71
N ASP A 672 -39.83 -5.85 16.08
CA ASP A 672 -40.86 -6.74 15.52
C ASP A 672 -42.28 -6.21 15.75
N GLN A 673 -42.59 -5.74 16.97
CA GLN A 673 -43.91 -5.18 17.28
C GLN A 673 -44.20 -3.89 16.52
N LEU A 674 -43.15 -3.14 16.19
CA LEU A 674 -43.23 -1.90 15.43
C LEU A 674 -43.16 -2.14 13.92
N ASN A 675 -42.91 -3.38 13.48
CA ASN A 675 -42.70 -3.75 12.09
C ASN A 675 -41.67 -2.83 11.42
N VAL A 676 -40.50 -2.70 12.04
CA VAL A 676 -39.35 -1.96 11.51
C VAL A 676 -38.19 -2.92 11.25
N THR A 677 -37.49 -2.72 10.13
CA THR A 677 -36.33 -3.53 9.74
C THR A 677 -35.03 -2.87 10.18
N GLY A 678 -33.95 -3.65 10.23
CA GLY A 678 -32.59 -3.14 10.40
C GLY A 678 -32.05 -2.41 9.16
N ALA A 679 -32.73 -2.52 8.00
CA ALA A 679 -32.33 -1.82 6.79
C ALA A 679 -32.38 -0.29 6.96
N ASP A 680 -31.35 0.40 6.46
CA ASP A 680 -31.31 1.86 6.50
C ASP A 680 -32.11 2.46 5.35
N TYR A 681 -32.98 3.42 5.67
CA TYR A 681 -33.76 4.15 4.67
C TYR A 681 -33.06 5.45 4.28
N TYR A 682 -32.95 5.72 2.99
CA TYR A 682 -32.38 6.94 2.43
C TYR A 682 -33.38 7.62 1.52
N ARG A 683 -33.57 8.94 1.69
CA ARG A 683 -34.16 9.81 0.67
C ARG A 683 -33.04 10.56 -0.04
N LEU A 684 -32.94 10.38 -1.35
CA LEU A 684 -31.78 10.81 -2.15
C LEU A 684 -32.19 11.78 -3.26
N PRO A 685 -32.51 13.05 -2.94
CA PRO A 685 -32.89 14.04 -3.95
C PRO A 685 -31.77 14.27 -4.97
N ASN A 686 -30.49 14.25 -4.55
CA ASN A 686 -29.35 14.42 -5.45
C ASN A 686 -29.05 13.22 -6.36
N ALA A 687 -29.80 12.12 -6.22
CA ALA A 687 -29.80 10.99 -7.14
C ALA A 687 -31.06 10.95 -8.03
N ALA A 688 -31.96 11.94 -7.91
CA ALA A 688 -33.23 11.96 -8.62
C ALA A 688 -33.08 11.89 -10.14
N VAL A 689 -34.07 11.27 -10.79
CA VAL A 689 -33.99 10.89 -12.20
C VAL A 689 -33.78 12.10 -13.10
N ALA A 690 -32.74 12.00 -13.94
CA ALA A 690 -32.38 13.02 -14.90
C ALA A 690 -33.46 13.19 -15.99
N ARG A 691 -33.64 14.43 -16.44
CA ARG A 691 -34.51 14.78 -17.57
C ARG A 691 -33.72 14.77 -18.87
N ASP A 692 -33.63 13.60 -19.51
CA ASP A 692 -32.90 13.43 -20.77
C ASP A 692 -33.71 13.96 -21.96
N GLU A 693 -33.04 14.68 -22.85
CA GLU A 693 -33.62 15.21 -24.09
C GLU A 693 -33.20 14.33 -25.26
N PHE A 694 -34.17 13.81 -26.01
CA PHE A 694 -33.91 13.05 -27.23
C PHE A 694 -33.93 13.97 -28.45
N ASP A 695 -32.79 14.13 -29.12
CA ASP A 695 -32.72 14.84 -30.39
C ASP A 695 -33.14 13.91 -31.53
N GLN A 696 -34.35 14.12 -32.04
CA GLN A 696 -34.94 13.34 -33.13
C GLN A 696 -34.16 13.41 -34.44
N SER A 697 -33.32 14.44 -34.63
CA SER A 697 -32.58 14.67 -35.88
C SER A 697 -31.23 13.96 -35.92
N SER A 698 -30.52 13.90 -34.80
CA SER A 698 -29.21 13.25 -34.68
C SER A 698 -29.27 11.85 -34.08
N GLY A 699 -30.41 11.48 -33.45
CA GLY A 699 -30.54 10.26 -32.66
C GLY A 699 -29.70 10.25 -31.38
N GLN A 700 -29.10 11.39 -31.02
CA GLN A 700 -28.31 11.54 -29.81
C GLN A 700 -29.21 11.91 -28.63
N ILE A 701 -28.90 11.32 -27.47
CA ILE A 701 -29.50 11.69 -26.20
C ILE A 701 -28.61 12.75 -25.57
N LYS A 702 -29.19 13.92 -25.30
CA LYS A 702 -28.58 14.92 -24.45
C LYS A 702 -28.97 14.59 -23.01
N HIS A 703 -28.02 14.06 -22.25
CA HIS A 703 -28.25 13.68 -20.86
C HIS A 703 -28.57 14.90 -20.01
N GLY A 704 -29.67 14.81 -19.28
CA GLY A 704 -29.99 15.75 -18.22
C GLY A 704 -29.09 15.52 -17.01
N GLU A 705 -29.10 16.49 -16.11
CA GLU A 705 -28.37 16.38 -14.85
C GLU A 705 -29.16 15.51 -13.85
N ILE A 706 -28.44 14.59 -13.18
CA ILE A 706 -29.00 13.78 -12.08
C ILE A 706 -29.07 14.65 -10.83
N GLY A 707 -30.19 14.56 -10.10
CA GLY A 707 -30.34 15.21 -8.79
C GLY A 707 -31.08 16.54 -8.76
N TRP A 708 -31.51 17.05 -9.93
CA TRP A 708 -32.31 18.28 -10.11
C TRP A 708 -31.58 19.55 -9.67
N SER A 709 -31.50 20.53 -10.55
CA SER A 709 -30.70 21.73 -10.30
C SER A 709 -31.33 22.62 -9.21
N ASP A 710 -30.75 22.64 -8.02
CA ASP A 710 -30.66 23.90 -7.27
C ASP A 710 -29.45 24.66 -7.82
N SER A 711 -29.71 25.81 -8.42
CA SER A 711 -28.80 26.62 -9.22
C SER A 711 -27.63 27.26 -8.45
N ASP A 712 -26.98 26.56 -7.51
CA ASP A 712 -25.95 27.11 -6.62
C ASP A 712 -24.72 26.22 -6.38
N THR A 713 -24.65 25.00 -6.93
CA THR A 713 -23.36 24.31 -7.03
C THR A 713 -22.67 24.80 -8.29
N GLY A 714 -21.84 25.83 -8.11
CA GLY A 714 -21.05 26.50 -9.13
C GLY A 714 -20.65 25.56 -10.27
N ASP A 715 -21.16 25.91 -11.44
CA ASP A 715 -20.92 25.30 -12.73
C ASP A 715 -19.41 25.22 -13.01
N ASN A 716 -18.80 24.10 -12.64
CA ASN A 716 -17.47 23.68 -13.06
C ASN A 716 -17.53 22.31 -13.76
N GLY A 717 -18.74 21.80 -14.03
CA GLY A 717 -18.99 20.46 -14.56
C GLY A 717 -18.38 20.22 -15.94
N ASP A 718 -18.21 21.27 -16.74
CA ASP A 718 -17.77 21.16 -18.13
C ASP A 718 -16.29 21.55 -18.36
N ALA A 719 -15.56 22.00 -17.34
CA ALA A 719 -14.19 22.49 -17.52
C ALA A 719 -13.08 21.42 -17.43
N TYR A 720 -13.40 20.18 -17.01
CA TYR A 720 -12.37 19.16 -16.68
C TYR A 720 -12.50 17.84 -17.46
N ALA A 721 -13.32 17.79 -18.50
CA ALA A 721 -13.55 16.59 -19.29
C ALA A 721 -12.28 16.02 -19.98
N ASP A 722 -11.20 16.80 -20.12
CA ASP A 722 -10.03 16.42 -20.94
C ASP A 722 -8.66 16.48 -20.23
N GLY A 723 -8.60 16.50 -18.88
CA GLY A 723 -7.34 16.90 -18.22
C GLY A 723 -7.03 16.32 -16.83
N GLY A 724 -7.34 15.06 -16.52
CA GLY A 724 -7.05 14.47 -15.19
C GLY A 724 -5.60 14.67 -14.69
N LYS A 725 -4.60 14.72 -15.58
CA LYS A 725 -3.21 15.06 -15.21
C LYS A 725 -3.03 16.52 -14.78
N ASN A 726 -3.74 17.45 -15.43
CA ASN A 726 -3.70 18.87 -15.08
C ASN A 726 -4.30 19.13 -13.68
N LEU A 727 -5.31 18.37 -13.24
CA LEU A 727 -5.93 18.56 -11.92
C LEU A 727 -4.96 18.23 -10.77
N MET A 728 -4.30 17.06 -10.87
CA MET A 728 -3.28 16.63 -9.92
C MET A 728 -2.12 17.62 -9.82
N ASP A 729 -1.63 18.13 -10.96
CA ASP A 729 -0.52 19.05 -10.99
C ASP A 729 -0.90 20.43 -10.43
N VAL A 730 -2.13 20.91 -10.65
CA VAL A 730 -2.63 22.18 -10.11
C VAL A 730 -2.83 22.11 -8.59
N ILE A 731 -3.46 21.05 -8.08
CA ILE A 731 -3.79 20.92 -6.64
C ILE A 731 -2.54 20.78 -5.77
N ASN A 732 -1.49 20.16 -6.30
CA ASN A 732 -0.32 19.77 -5.52
C ASN A 732 0.89 20.73 -5.68
N GLN A 733 0.70 21.91 -6.26
CA GLN A 733 1.73 22.96 -6.25
C GLN A 733 2.02 23.44 -4.83
N ASP A 734 3.22 23.97 -4.61
CA ASP A 734 3.58 24.49 -3.30
C ASP A 734 2.65 25.64 -2.91
N PRO A 735 2.15 25.69 -1.67
CA PRO A 735 1.17 26.70 -1.27
C PRO A 735 1.65 28.15 -1.41
N GLY A 736 2.96 28.37 -1.63
CA GLY A 736 3.56 29.70 -1.82
C GLY A 736 3.75 30.15 -3.28
N SER A 737 3.46 29.30 -4.28
CA SER A 737 3.61 29.64 -5.71
C SER A 737 2.30 30.04 -6.39
N ILE A 738 1.19 30.00 -5.66
CA ILE A 738 -0.11 30.46 -6.17
C ILE A 738 -0.12 31.98 -6.10
N SER A 739 0.11 32.65 -7.23
CA SER A 739 -0.20 34.07 -7.35
C SER A 739 -1.72 34.25 -7.23
N ASP A 740 -2.15 35.31 -6.54
CA ASP A 740 -3.57 35.67 -6.39
C ASP A 740 -4.29 35.95 -7.73
N GLU A 741 -3.60 35.87 -8.87
CA GLU A 741 -4.05 36.37 -10.17
C GLU A 741 -4.83 35.38 -11.05
N HIS A 742 -4.96 34.09 -10.69
CA HIS A 742 -5.73 33.14 -11.51
C HIS A 742 -7.16 32.83 -11.05
N ILE A 743 -7.74 33.64 -10.16
CA ILE A 743 -9.16 33.52 -9.79
C ILE A 743 -9.79 34.92 -9.78
N VAL A 744 -10.11 35.45 -10.97
CA VAL A 744 -10.79 36.74 -11.12
C VAL A 744 -12.30 36.52 -11.30
N ASN A 745 -13.06 37.12 -10.37
CA ASN A 745 -14.44 37.60 -10.46
C ASN A 745 -15.45 36.75 -11.25
N SER A 746 -16.20 35.91 -10.53
CA SER A 746 -17.63 35.77 -10.78
C SER A 746 -18.39 36.64 -9.75
N SER A 747 -19.23 37.54 -10.25
CA SER A 747 -20.11 38.35 -9.42
C SER A 747 -21.01 37.43 -8.58
N ARG A 748 -20.90 37.52 -7.25
CA ARG A 748 -21.67 36.72 -6.29
C ARG A 748 -23.18 36.96 -6.47
N LYS A 749 -23.88 36.02 -7.10
CA LYS A 749 -25.30 35.83 -6.78
C LYS A 749 -25.37 35.35 -5.34
N ARG A 750 -26.25 35.96 -4.54
CA ARG A 750 -26.46 35.55 -3.15
C ARG A 750 -27.10 34.15 -3.21
N ALA A 751 -26.35 33.12 -2.83
CA ALA A 751 -26.83 31.75 -2.84
C ALA A 751 -28.16 31.66 -2.08
N ARG A 752 -29.12 30.91 -2.62
CA ARG A 752 -30.40 30.64 -1.98
C ARG A 752 -30.10 29.89 -0.68
N LYS A 753 -30.76 30.29 0.42
CA LYS A 753 -30.61 29.60 1.70
C LYS A 753 -31.04 28.14 1.55
N THR A 754 -30.17 27.19 1.87
CA THR A 754 -30.52 25.78 1.99
C THR A 754 -31.23 25.55 3.33
N LYS A 755 -32.45 25.01 3.27
CA LYS A 755 -33.26 24.67 4.45
C LYS A 755 -33.86 23.29 4.30
N PHE A 756 -34.04 22.60 5.41
CA PHE A 756 -34.75 21.34 5.46
C PHE A 756 -36.24 21.54 5.16
N GLU A 757 -36.68 20.91 4.07
CA GLU A 757 -38.04 20.83 3.57
C GLU A 757 -38.53 19.37 3.69
N ALA A 758 -39.62 19.17 4.45
CA ALA A 758 -40.20 17.86 4.65
C ALA A 758 -40.71 17.28 3.32
N GLY A 759 -40.42 16.01 3.06
CA GLY A 759 -40.76 15.28 1.85
C GLY A 759 -39.73 15.36 0.73
N SER A 760 -38.86 16.37 0.70
CA SER A 760 -37.93 16.60 -0.43
C SER A 760 -36.45 16.60 -0.04
N SER A 761 -36.13 17.00 1.19
CA SER A 761 -34.72 17.08 1.64
C SER A 761 -34.10 15.70 1.87
N TRP A 762 -32.78 15.62 1.69
CA TRP A 762 -32.01 14.43 2.01
C TRP A 762 -32.20 14.02 3.46
N LEU A 763 -32.40 12.72 3.66
CA LEU A 763 -32.76 12.13 4.93
C LEU A 763 -32.19 10.72 4.99
N HIS A 764 -31.56 10.36 6.10
CA HIS A 764 -31.17 8.99 6.41
C HIS A 764 -31.84 8.56 7.72
N VAL A 765 -32.59 7.46 7.70
CA VAL A 765 -33.25 6.88 8.87
C VAL A 765 -32.66 5.51 9.15
N SER A 766 -32.23 5.30 10.38
CA SER A 766 -31.66 4.04 10.85
C SER A 766 -32.35 3.57 12.13
N PHE A 767 -32.50 2.26 12.30
CA PHE A 767 -32.97 1.64 13.53
C PHE A 767 -31.88 0.74 14.14
N PRO A 768 -30.88 1.30 14.86
CA PRO A 768 -29.77 0.50 15.39
C PRO A 768 -30.22 -0.67 16.28
N SER A 769 -31.27 -0.50 17.07
CA SER A 769 -31.83 -1.58 17.88
C SER A 769 -32.44 -2.73 17.07
N ALA A 770 -32.92 -2.47 15.84
CA ALA A 770 -33.43 -3.51 14.95
C ALA A 770 -32.31 -4.30 14.26
N LYS A 771 -31.09 -3.73 14.19
CA LYS A 771 -29.89 -4.39 13.66
C LYS A 771 -29.22 -5.32 14.69
N ASP A 772 -29.51 -5.14 15.98
CA ASP A 772 -28.89 -5.90 17.06
C ASP A 772 -29.90 -6.88 17.70
N PRO A 773 -29.78 -8.19 17.45
CA PRO A 773 -30.71 -9.18 17.99
C PRO A 773 -30.68 -9.27 19.53
N SER A 774 -29.60 -8.81 20.18
CA SER A 774 -29.50 -8.80 21.64
C SER A 774 -30.15 -7.56 22.30
N PHE A 775 -30.66 -6.61 21.51
CA PHE A 775 -31.05 -5.30 22.04
C PHE A 775 -32.24 -5.37 23.00
N GLU A 776 -33.31 -6.11 22.65
CA GLU A 776 -34.52 -6.21 23.48
C GLU A 776 -34.23 -6.87 24.84
N GLU A 777 -33.34 -7.85 24.89
CA GLU A 777 -32.95 -8.50 26.15
C GLU A 777 -32.20 -7.56 27.09
N ARG A 778 -31.53 -6.53 26.54
CA ARG A 778 -30.76 -5.53 27.31
C ARG A 778 -31.56 -4.31 27.71
N HIS A 779 -32.44 -3.82 26.83
CA HIS A 779 -33.13 -2.52 26.99
C HIS A 779 -34.65 -2.64 27.07
N GLY A 780 -35.18 -3.87 27.12
CA GLY A 780 -36.61 -4.15 27.10
C GLY A 780 -37.27 -3.82 25.76
N LYS A 781 -38.60 -3.64 25.79
CA LYS A 781 -39.41 -3.33 24.60
C LYS A 781 -39.29 -1.86 24.19
N THR A 782 -38.07 -1.47 23.85
CA THR A 782 -37.71 -0.14 23.36
C THR A 782 -37.00 -0.28 22.03
N THR A 783 -37.37 0.56 21.07
CA THR A 783 -36.68 0.65 19.78
C THR A 783 -36.05 2.04 19.63
N THR A 784 -34.80 2.08 19.20
CA THR A 784 -34.06 3.31 18.91
C THR A 784 -34.13 3.60 17.42
N CYS A 785 -34.38 4.86 17.08
CA CYS A 785 -34.33 5.35 15.71
C CYS A 785 -33.46 6.60 15.65
N VAL A 786 -32.56 6.66 14.68
CA VAL A 786 -31.66 7.79 14.45
C VAL A 786 -31.92 8.32 13.05
N VAL A 787 -32.24 9.61 12.98
CA VAL A 787 -32.49 10.31 11.72
C VAL A 787 -31.41 11.34 11.49
N THR A 788 -30.74 11.27 10.35
CA THR A 788 -29.67 12.19 9.96
C THR A 788 -30.17 13.13 8.86
N ILE A 789 -29.93 14.42 9.04
CA ILE A 789 -30.25 15.47 8.05
C ILE A 789 -29.08 16.44 7.92
N GLU A 790 -28.95 17.11 6.78
CA GLU A 790 -28.00 18.21 6.64
C GLU A 790 -28.41 19.43 7.48
N ALA A 791 -27.43 20.17 7.99
CA ALA A 791 -27.69 21.39 8.74
C ALA A 791 -28.11 22.55 7.82
N ASP A 792 -29.21 23.21 8.17
CA ASP A 792 -29.67 24.43 7.50
C ASP A 792 -28.64 25.56 7.61
N ASP A 793 -28.67 26.49 6.65
CA ASP A 793 -27.85 27.70 6.67
C ASP A 793 -28.14 28.64 7.86
N ASP A 794 -29.21 28.38 8.61
CA ASP A 794 -29.50 29.09 9.86
C ASP A 794 -28.58 28.62 11.02
N PHE A 795 -28.02 27.40 10.94
CA PHE A 795 -27.14 26.79 11.96
C PHE A 795 -25.66 26.73 11.54
N VAL A 796 -25.37 26.78 10.24
CA VAL A 796 -24.00 26.75 9.73
C VAL A 796 -23.71 27.95 8.84
N THR A 797 -22.43 28.32 8.76
CA THR A 797 -21.94 29.32 7.79
C THR A 797 -20.95 28.65 6.87
N TYR A 798 -21.20 28.72 5.56
CA TYR A 798 -20.22 28.37 4.56
C TYR A 798 -19.22 29.51 4.38
N PHE A 799 -17.93 29.19 4.46
CA PHE A 799 -16.85 30.10 4.15
C PHE A 799 -16.10 29.60 2.90
N ASP A 800 -16.05 30.47 1.90
CA ASP A 800 -15.29 30.24 0.67
C ASP A 800 -13.80 30.56 0.89
N THR A 801 -13.19 29.83 1.83
CA THR A 801 -11.78 29.90 2.19
C THR A 801 -10.97 28.85 1.42
N LYS A 802 -9.66 28.78 1.69
CA LYS A 802 -8.77 27.74 1.15
C LYS A 802 -8.17 26.96 2.34
N PRO A 803 -8.75 25.82 2.79
CA PRO A 803 -9.87 25.05 2.22
C PRO A 803 -11.25 25.69 2.39
N LYS A 804 -12.23 25.21 1.64
CA LYS A 804 -13.65 25.59 1.79
C LYS A 804 -14.22 24.93 3.05
N ILE A 805 -14.74 25.71 3.99
CA ILE A 805 -15.15 25.17 5.30
C ILE A 805 -16.57 25.58 5.71
N TYR A 806 -17.21 24.72 6.49
CA TYR A 806 -18.41 25.06 7.27
C TYR A 806 -18.05 25.31 8.73
N VAL A 807 -18.56 26.41 9.29
CA VAL A 807 -18.45 26.72 10.71
C VAL A 807 -19.84 26.70 11.34
N ILE A 808 -19.95 26.03 12.48
CA ILE A 808 -21.18 25.92 13.26
C ILE A 808 -21.42 27.25 14.00
N LYS A 809 -22.65 27.77 13.91
CA LYS A 809 -23.05 29.01 14.57
C LYS A 809 -23.51 28.72 16.00
N ASN A 810 -22.64 28.98 16.98
CA ASN A 810 -22.95 28.72 18.39
C ASN A 810 -24.05 29.63 18.99
N ALA A 811 -24.36 30.77 18.37
CA ALA A 811 -25.21 31.82 18.96
C ALA A 811 -26.57 32.05 18.25
N SER A 812 -26.84 31.42 17.10
CA SER A 812 -28.01 31.76 16.26
C SER A 812 -29.20 30.80 16.39
N ALA A 813 -29.03 29.63 17.00
CA ALA A 813 -30.09 28.66 17.19
C ALA A 813 -30.92 28.98 18.43
N THR A 814 -32.10 29.59 18.27
CA THR A 814 -33.04 29.62 19.39
C THR A 814 -33.59 28.20 19.61
N LYS A 815 -33.95 27.86 20.85
CA LYS A 815 -34.61 26.59 21.16
C LYS A 815 -35.81 26.33 20.23
N GLY A 816 -36.59 27.38 19.92
CA GLY A 816 -37.74 27.30 19.02
C GLY A 816 -37.41 26.98 17.56
N ASP A 817 -36.21 27.30 17.05
CA ASP A 817 -35.81 26.95 15.69
C ASP A 817 -35.45 25.46 15.58
N LEU A 818 -34.77 24.93 16.59
CA LEU A 818 -34.50 23.49 16.72
C LEU A 818 -35.80 22.70 16.88
N ASP A 819 -36.74 23.19 17.71
CA ASP A 819 -38.05 22.54 17.88
C ASP A 819 -38.85 22.51 16.57
N ARG A 820 -38.82 23.59 15.77
CA ARG A 820 -39.47 23.62 14.44
C ARG A 820 -38.82 22.65 13.46
N LEU A 821 -37.50 22.55 13.46
CA LEU A 821 -36.77 21.59 12.63
C LEU A 821 -37.13 20.16 13.03
N LEU A 822 -37.13 19.87 14.33
CA LEU A 822 -37.55 18.59 14.91
C LEU A 822 -38.96 18.18 14.44
N GLU A 823 -39.94 19.09 14.51
CA GLU A 823 -41.31 18.81 14.07
C GLU A 823 -41.41 18.51 12.56
N ARG A 824 -40.57 19.15 11.72
CA ARG A 824 -40.51 18.83 10.28
C ARG A 824 -39.94 17.44 10.04
N VAL A 825 -38.85 17.09 10.71
CA VAL A 825 -38.24 15.75 10.62
C VAL A 825 -39.21 14.69 11.11
N LYS A 826 -39.90 14.94 12.23
CA LYS A 826 -40.92 14.06 12.78
C LYS A 826 -42.07 13.81 11.81
N LYS A 827 -42.52 14.85 11.08
CA LYS A 827 -43.52 14.71 10.01
C LYS A 827 -43.05 13.74 8.93
N ASP A 828 -41.78 13.81 8.52
CA ASP A 828 -41.20 12.88 7.55
C ASP A 828 -41.14 11.45 8.07
N VAL A 829 -40.69 11.25 9.32
CA VAL A 829 -40.69 9.91 9.95
C VAL A 829 -42.09 9.32 9.96
N TYR A 830 -43.13 10.10 10.27
CA TYR A 830 -44.52 9.65 10.27
C TYR A 830 -45.16 9.50 8.90
N HIS A 831 -44.54 10.05 7.87
CA HIS A 831 -44.94 9.81 6.48
C HIS A 831 -44.34 8.51 5.99
N ILE A 832 -43.04 8.29 6.23
CA ILE A 832 -42.30 7.10 5.80
C ILE A 832 -42.72 5.87 6.63
N PHE A 833 -42.89 6.03 7.93
CA PHE A 833 -43.30 4.98 8.88
C PHE A 833 -44.57 5.39 9.64
N PRO A 834 -45.76 5.37 9.00
CA PRO A 834 -47.01 5.81 9.62
C PRO A 834 -47.36 5.07 10.91
N GLN A 835 -46.94 3.81 11.03
CA GLN A 835 -47.16 2.97 12.21
C GLN A 835 -46.45 3.47 13.48
N LEU A 836 -45.50 4.40 13.36
CA LEU A 836 -44.74 4.94 14.50
C LEU A 836 -45.37 6.16 15.18
N ARG A 837 -46.47 6.73 14.64
CA ARG A 837 -47.10 7.98 15.13
C ARG A 837 -47.35 8.00 16.64
N ASP A 838 -47.93 6.93 17.16
CA ASP A 838 -48.28 6.80 18.59
C ASP A 838 -47.25 5.99 19.38
N LYS A 839 -46.07 5.75 18.79
CA LYS A 839 -45.01 4.92 19.36
C LYS A 839 -43.81 5.74 19.82
N VAL A 840 -43.65 6.98 19.33
CA VAL A 840 -42.60 7.90 19.80
C VAL A 840 -42.91 8.35 21.23
N ASP A 841 -42.09 7.91 22.17
CA ASP A 841 -42.18 8.34 23.56
C ASP A 841 -41.37 9.60 23.82
N HIS A 842 -40.15 9.64 23.26
CA HIS A 842 -39.26 10.79 23.36
C HIS A 842 -38.50 11.02 22.06
N CYS A 843 -38.21 12.28 21.73
CA CYS A 843 -37.28 12.61 20.66
C CYS A 843 -36.45 13.86 21.00
N GLU A 844 -35.18 13.84 20.62
CA GLU A 844 -34.22 14.93 20.86
C GLU A 844 -33.40 15.16 19.60
N ILE A 845 -33.08 16.42 19.28
CA ILE A 845 -32.17 16.79 18.20
C ILE A 845 -30.78 17.11 18.77
N CYS A 846 -29.75 16.52 18.18
CA CYS A 846 -28.35 16.68 18.57
C CYS A 846 -27.51 17.20 17.40
N GLY A 847 -26.50 18.00 17.70
CA GLY A 847 -25.56 18.57 16.73
C GLY A 847 -25.74 20.08 16.54
N PRO A 848 -25.30 20.63 15.39
CA PRO A 848 -24.80 19.90 14.22
C PRO A 848 -23.41 19.29 14.45
N PHE A 849 -23.12 18.16 13.81
CA PHE A 849 -21.84 17.44 13.87
C PHE A 849 -21.05 17.63 12.57
N GLN A 850 -19.73 17.84 12.68
CA GLN A 850 -18.85 17.86 11.51
C GLN A 850 -18.64 16.43 10.96
N LYS A 851 -18.50 16.31 9.63
CA LYS A 851 -18.42 15.02 8.91
C LYS A 851 -17.17 14.84 8.05
N GLY A 852 -16.12 15.60 8.33
CA GLY A 852 -14.83 15.50 7.62
C GLY A 852 -14.87 16.07 6.19
N LEU A 853 -14.06 15.48 5.31
CA LEU A 853 -13.86 15.95 3.93
C LEU A 853 -14.95 15.48 2.96
N SER A 854 -15.36 16.36 2.03
CA SER A 854 -16.32 16.04 0.97
C SER A 854 -15.73 15.04 -0.02
N HIS A 855 -16.56 14.16 -0.56
CA HIS A 855 -16.15 13.09 -1.48
C HIS A 855 -15.97 13.57 -2.93
N ASN A 856 -15.27 14.68 -3.14
CA ASN A 856 -15.03 15.25 -4.47
C ASN A 856 -13.71 14.77 -5.11
N PRO A 857 -13.52 14.91 -6.43
CA PRO A 857 -12.27 14.52 -7.09
C PRO A 857 -11.01 15.18 -6.52
N GLU A 858 -11.11 16.43 -6.07
CA GLU A 858 -10.00 17.19 -5.50
C GLU A 858 -9.42 16.50 -4.26
N ARG A 859 -10.27 15.92 -3.41
CA ARG A 859 -9.85 15.11 -2.26
C ARG A 859 -9.00 13.92 -2.70
N PHE A 860 -9.40 13.19 -3.74
CA PHE A 860 -8.64 12.02 -4.20
C PHE A 860 -7.41 12.39 -5.03
N ALA A 861 -7.32 13.65 -5.47
CA ALA A 861 -6.14 14.22 -6.12
C ALA A 861 -5.10 14.80 -5.13
N ALA A 862 -5.51 15.13 -3.90
CA ALA A 862 -4.61 15.77 -2.94
C ALA A 862 -3.56 14.78 -2.38
N LYS A 863 -2.29 15.00 -2.72
CA LYS A 863 -1.15 14.16 -2.28
C LYS A 863 -0.84 14.30 -0.79
N GLY A 864 -1.22 15.42 -0.16
CA GLY A 864 -1.00 15.65 1.27
C GLY A 864 -2.02 15.00 2.19
N ILE A 865 -3.05 14.29 1.68
CA ILE A 865 -3.97 13.50 2.51
C ILE A 865 -3.32 12.15 2.85
N ARG A 866 -2.49 12.18 3.89
CA ARG A 866 -1.60 11.09 4.31
C ARG A 866 -1.66 10.85 5.82
N ALA A 867 -1.33 9.64 6.24
CA ALA A 867 -1.34 9.33 7.66
C ALA A 867 -0.15 9.99 8.40
N ASP A 868 1.01 9.99 7.75
CA ASP A 868 2.18 10.78 8.16
C ASP A 868 1.99 12.25 7.75
N THR A 869 2.20 13.17 8.69
CA THR A 869 2.07 14.60 8.42
C THR A 869 3.44 15.25 8.23
N PRO A 870 3.52 16.44 7.60
CA PRO A 870 4.76 17.21 7.54
C PRO A 870 5.34 17.51 8.93
N TYR A 871 4.52 17.50 9.97
CA TYR A 871 4.88 17.78 11.35
C TYR A 871 5.33 16.50 12.07
N PRO A 872 6.63 16.35 12.41
CA PRO A 872 7.10 15.12 13.05
C PRO A 872 6.35 14.81 14.34
N GLY A 873 5.96 13.56 14.54
CA GLY A 873 5.23 13.14 15.74
C GLY A 873 3.74 13.41 15.73
N LEU A 874 3.20 14.12 14.73
CA LEU A 874 1.77 14.25 14.48
C LEU A 874 1.36 13.31 13.35
N PHE A 875 0.34 12.50 13.60
CA PHE A 875 -0.27 11.59 12.64
C PHE A 875 -1.77 11.87 12.54
N VAL A 876 -2.36 11.55 11.40
CA VAL A 876 -3.81 11.65 11.19
C VAL A 876 -4.34 10.30 10.72
N GLY A 877 -5.52 9.91 11.20
CA GLY A 877 -6.22 8.70 10.79
C GLY A 877 -7.67 8.95 10.42
N GLY A 878 -8.47 7.89 10.46
CA GLY A 878 -9.90 7.93 10.13
C GLY A 878 -10.19 8.00 8.63
N SER A 879 -11.48 8.07 8.30
CA SER A 879 -11.94 7.94 6.92
C SER A 879 -11.57 9.10 5.99
N ASP A 880 -11.02 10.21 6.48
CA ASP A 880 -10.44 11.24 5.59
C ASP A 880 -9.29 10.68 4.74
N LEU A 881 -8.58 9.65 5.24
CA LEU A 881 -7.58 8.93 4.46
C LEU A 881 -8.19 8.02 3.39
N THR A 882 -9.44 7.60 3.56
CA THR A 882 -10.14 6.62 2.71
C THR A 882 -11.43 7.22 2.15
N VAL A 883 -12.60 6.65 2.48
CA VAL A 883 -13.95 7.11 2.12
C VAL A 883 -14.75 7.28 3.43
N GLY A 884 -15.22 8.50 3.69
CA GLY A 884 -16.09 8.87 4.83
C GLY A 884 -17.46 8.19 4.88
N GLU A 885 -18.09 8.18 6.07
CA GLU A 885 -19.37 7.49 6.39
C GLU A 885 -19.35 5.98 6.10
N SER A 886 -18.23 5.33 6.42
CA SER A 886 -18.05 3.89 6.24
C SER A 886 -17.20 3.31 7.37
N PHE A 887 -17.76 2.35 8.13
CA PHE A 887 -17.03 1.59 9.14
C PHE A 887 -15.71 1.02 8.58
N SER A 888 -15.80 0.34 7.44
CA SER A 888 -14.66 -0.27 6.74
C SER A 888 -13.61 0.77 6.33
N GLY A 889 -14.06 1.94 5.86
CA GLY A 889 -13.18 3.06 5.52
C GLY A 889 -12.44 3.60 6.74
N ASP A 890 -13.14 3.78 7.86
CA ASP A 890 -12.58 4.27 9.13
C ASP A 890 -11.55 3.30 9.73
N ILE A 891 -11.84 1.99 9.74
CA ILE A 891 -10.92 0.95 10.22
C ILE A 891 -9.63 0.92 9.38
N VAL A 892 -9.74 1.00 8.05
CA VAL A 892 -8.56 1.07 7.16
C VAL A 892 -7.78 2.36 7.39
N GLY A 893 -8.45 3.50 7.61
CA GLY A 893 -7.80 4.77 7.96
C GLY A 893 -7.01 4.69 9.27
N ALA A 894 -7.58 4.06 10.30
CA ALA A 894 -6.90 3.75 11.55
C ALA A 894 -5.71 2.79 11.35
N TRP A 895 -5.88 1.75 10.53
CA TRP A 895 -4.80 0.82 10.19
C TRP A 895 -3.62 1.52 9.49
N LEU A 896 -3.87 2.43 8.53
CA LEU A 896 -2.83 3.23 7.86
C LEU A 896 -2.06 4.08 8.86
N ALA A 897 -2.77 4.77 9.77
CA ALA A 897 -2.14 5.57 10.83
C ALA A 897 -1.29 4.72 11.77
N ALA A 898 -1.75 3.53 12.17
CA ALA A 898 -0.98 2.62 13.02
C ALA A 898 0.33 2.17 12.34
N ASN A 899 0.28 1.84 11.05
CA ASN A 899 1.47 1.47 10.28
C ASN A 899 2.45 2.64 10.12
N ALA A 900 1.94 3.87 9.94
CA ALA A 900 2.77 5.07 9.88
C ALA A 900 3.46 5.38 11.22
N VAL A 901 2.74 5.24 12.34
CA VAL A 901 3.29 5.42 13.71
C VAL A 901 4.40 4.42 14.01
N GLU A 902 4.22 3.16 13.61
CA GLU A 902 5.23 2.10 13.76
C GLU A 902 6.30 2.11 12.68
N GLN A 903 6.21 3.00 11.69
CA GLN A 903 7.22 3.20 10.64
C GLN A 903 7.44 1.97 9.73
N TYR A 904 6.36 1.25 9.39
CA TYR A 904 6.43 0.23 8.35
C TYR A 904 6.78 0.89 7.01
N GLY A 905 7.84 0.39 6.37
CA GLY A 905 8.41 1.02 5.20
C GLY A 905 7.91 0.41 3.87
N PRO A 906 8.35 0.99 2.74
CA PRO A 906 8.06 0.45 1.41
C PRO A 906 8.48 -1.01 1.23
N LEU A 907 9.61 -1.40 1.81
CA LEU A 907 10.09 -2.79 1.75
C LEU A 907 9.12 -3.74 2.46
N ASP A 908 8.55 -3.29 3.58
CA ASP A 908 7.66 -4.10 4.40
C ASP A 908 6.33 -4.30 3.68
N HIS A 909 5.68 -3.22 3.23
CA HIS A 909 4.39 -3.29 2.56
C HIS A 909 4.44 -3.94 1.18
N LEU A 910 5.38 -3.51 0.31
CA LEU A 910 5.35 -3.89 -1.12
C LEU A 910 5.99 -5.24 -1.41
N PHE A 911 7.00 -5.65 -0.63
CA PHE A 911 7.78 -6.85 -0.92
C PHE A 911 7.62 -7.95 0.13
N LEU A 912 7.52 -7.60 1.40
CA LEU A 912 7.40 -8.58 2.48
C LEU A 912 5.94 -8.92 2.82
N GLN A 913 4.98 -8.10 2.35
CA GLN A 913 3.58 -8.09 2.79
C GLN A 913 3.48 -8.03 4.31
N LYS A 914 4.37 -7.23 4.91
CA LYS A 914 4.56 -7.09 6.34
C LYS A 914 4.01 -5.74 6.78
N ASN A 915 3.19 -5.77 7.83
CA ASN A 915 2.50 -4.62 8.41
C ASN A 915 2.21 -4.89 9.90
N ILE A 916 1.65 -3.91 10.60
CA ILE A 916 1.38 -4.03 12.05
C ILE A 916 0.49 -5.22 12.40
N THR A 917 -0.55 -5.50 11.61
CA THR A 917 -1.47 -6.61 11.85
C THR A 917 -0.80 -7.96 11.63
N THR A 918 -0.03 -8.14 10.55
CA THR A 918 0.68 -9.41 10.29
C THR A 918 1.77 -9.68 11.32
N ASP A 919 2.45 -8.64 11.82
CA ASP A 919 3.45 -8.81 12.88
C ASP A 919 2.76 -9.18 14.20
N ILE A 920 1.64 -8.56 14.54
CA ILE A 920 0.86 -8.94 15.73
C ILE A 920 0.40 -10.39 15.58
N GLU A 921 -0.27 -10.76 14.50
CA GLU A 921 -0.73 -12.14 14.24
C GLU A 921 0.38 -13.17 14.38
N GLN A 922 1.58 -12.87 13.88
CA GLN A 922 2.71 -13.79 13.93
C GLN A 922 3.24 -14.05 15.36
N PHE A 923 3.13 -13.06 16.25
CA PHE A 923 3.75 -13.11 17.58
C PHE A 923 2.73 -13.15 18.72
N LEU A 924 1.45 -13.05 18.40
CA LEU A 924 0.35 -13.15 19.35
C LEU A 924 0.11 -14.59 19.76
N GLU A 925 -0.11 -14.78 21.05
CA GLU A 925 -0.55 -16.05 21.60
C GLU A 925 -1.87 -16.46 20.98
N GLU A 926 -1.93 -17.70 20.49
CA GLU A 926 -3.17 -18.26 19.96
C GLU A 926 -4.17 -18.46 21.11
N PRO A 927 -5.46 -18.17 20.89
CA PRO A 927 -6.49 -18.44 21.90
C PRO A 927 -6.54 -19.95 22.22
N GLY A 928 -6.99 -20.28 23.43
CA GLY A 928 -7.20 -21.65 23.86
C GLY A 928 -8.32 -22.37 23.07
N TRP A 929 -8.58 -23.65 23.41
CA TRP A 929 -9.74 -24.36 22.88
C TRP A 929 -11.03 -23.67 23.36
N VAL A 930 -11.92 -23.37 22.42
CA VAL A 930 -13.11 -22.52 22.61
C VAL A 930 -14.35 -23.39 22.70
N ASP A 931 -15.21 -23.18 23.71
CA ASP A 931 -16.60 -23.63 23.68
C ASP A 931 -17.45 -22.54 22.99
N GLU A 932 -18.39 -22.94 22.12
CA GLU A 932 -19.29 -22.01 21.41
C GLU A 932 -20.14 -21.13 22.38
N GLU A 933 -20.20 -21.50 23.65
CA GLU A 933 -20.93 -20.79 24.72
C GLU A 933 -20.17 -19.56 25.30
N ASP A 934 -18.88 -19.37 24.97
CA ASP A 934 -18.04 -18.29 25.53
C ASP A 934 -18.14 -16.93 24.81
N VAL A 935 -19.33 -16.52 24.41
CA VAL A 935 -19.58 -15.23 23.73
C VAL A 935 -19.79 -14.09 24.74
N ALA A 936 -19.39 -12.87 24.38
CA ALA A 936 -19.55 -11.68 25.23
C ALA A 936 -21.00 -11.32 25.49
N ILE A 937 -21.87 -11.58 24.52
CA ILE A 937 -23.31 -11.38 24.61
C ILE A 937 -23.93 -12.63 24.00
N PRO A 938 -24.71 -13.41 24.77
CA PRO A 938 -25.41 -14.54 24.21
C PRO A 938 -26.40 -14.05 23.14
N TYR A 939 -26.52 -14.79 22.05
CA TYR A 939 -27.56 -14.56 21.08
C TYR A 939 -28.16 -15.91 20.68
N LYS A 940 -29.50 -15.95 20.65
CA LYS A 940 -30.22 -17.11 20.13
C LYS A 940 -30.51 -16.82 18.67
N SER A 941 -29.82 -17.51 17.76
CA SER A 941 -30.23 -17.45 16.36
C SER A 941 -31.64 -18.03 16.23
N ALA A 942 -32.48 -17.42 15.39
CA ALA A 942 -33.78 -18.01 15.05
C ALA A 942 -33.61 -19.40 14.42
N ASP A 943 -32.47 -19.64 13.75
CA ASP A 943 -32.09 -20.90 13.12
C ASP A 943 -31.63 -21.99 14.11
N ALA A 944 -31.18 -21.64 15.32
CA ALA A 944 -30.74 -22.60 16.35
C ALA A 944 -31.90 -23.45 16.90
N LYS A 945 -33.15 -23.12 16.56
CA LYS A 945 -34.30 -23.99 16.84
C LYS A 945 -34.41 -25.20 15.89
N LYS A 946 -33.70 -25.23 14.76
CA LYS A 946 -33.79 -26.32 13.78
C LYS A 946 -32.69 -27.38 13.87
N ASP A 947 -31.52 -27.05 14.42
CA ASP A 947 -30.37 -27.97 14.43
C ASP A 947 -30.19 -28.80 15.72
N LYS A 948 -31.18 -28.80 16.63
CA LYS A 948 -31.12 -29.66 17.83
C LYS A 948 -31.63 -31.09 17.63
N ASP A 949 -32.10 -31.44 16.42
CA ASP A 949 -32.68 -32.76 16.09
C ASP A 949 -31.96 -33.50 14.92
N VAL A 950 -30.68 -33.22 14.65
CA VAL A 950 -29.87 -33.96 13.64
C VAL A 950 -28.67 -34.66 14.25
#